data_AF-A0A5P1A225-F1
#
_entry.id   AF-A0A5P1A225-F1
#
_cell.length_a   1.000
_cell.length_b   1.000
_cell.length_c   1.000
_cell.angle_alpha   90.00
_cell.angle_beta   90.00
_cell.angle_gamma   90.00
#
_symmetry.space_group_name_H-M   'P 1'
#
loop_
_entity.id
_entity.type
_entity.pdbx_description
1 polymer ?
#
loop_
_entity_poly.entity_id
_entity_poly.type
_entity_poly.pdbx_seq_one_letter_code
_entity_poly.pdbx_strand_id
1 'polypeptide(L)'
;WGELTKMVPQKPTESQYKNVNNVKELFDLIGKYIQQIAHDAALTRDSSKLHGFLSKVVFSGGEKTNVLNSCDIDKEFETNVTDGHNDPCGNRPDVRFSDTEGAQCDDRKIRGSDKTSNGGACAPLRRLHLCDQNLEHIKPENIKDTHNLYVDVLLAAKHEGQSLVENHEEYKKTNNDSNICTALARSFADIGDIIRGKDLYRGDKGEKDNVQNKLKEYFKVLHGTLDETTKEHYDVDKDPYFYQLREDWWALNRNDVWKAITCDAPDEAKYNVNGSDGTITPSNYKKCRGVTDVLTNFDYVPQYLRWFEEWAEDFCRKRKHRLQNAKQQCREKDNSSDDRYCSGNGFDCTQTVRAQDIYSMENNCHKCFFACNPFVKWLGNQKVEFLKQKEKYTNEINASNQITKQTSNGPINNLYVKDFYDALNEHYPTVDYFLEKLSKEGICQSQHQVGNKTAESVDFTKDVNNKIFSRTEYCEPCPICGGNFVDGVFISQGKEEGDCPGLTNKYTPSPNATPTIINVLKKDEKGNDILGKLKTFCNTDKDKNYIKNDEWKCYHEKEAKNDKCVWEYDEKDKKKKKVKKYNDFFKFWVTHMLDDSMEWKEKLKGCLKNGTTIKCKNGCKTPCKCYESWVEEKQKEWMKIRNHFYTQDGFGKGAGQEIPHYVILEQFLENEYFDGISDAYADPQHMEKIRKTLEEKKKERNADASNKETIIDFLLEHEGEDAKKCTNSHNDQECNQQKQQQQKQPTGDRARSQTPPGRPQSSPADEDEEENDEEEEEEEEEETEEQPVVEQEGSGEVKEVKESKEVGPPKETTKEVNPCDIVSNLFSNTKKFSDACGLKYGPGGKEKFPNWKCIPSGDKTATSSDATATRDSVPTTGSIGATCIPPRRRKLYVGGLTKLTSAGTSSESPQGGSESPQDSPPATSSESPNGDPLLLTAFVESAAVETFFLWDRYKKEWALKKAAEQERENGLVTDTSTLGKELQEELQSGKIPNDFLRQMFYTLG
;
A
#
# COMPACT_ATOMS: atom_id res chain seq x y z
N TRP A 1 -40.02 -16.11 -39.83
CA TRP A 1 -39.22 -16.01 -38.59
C TRP A 1 -39.94 -16.89 -37.55
N GLY A 2 -39.73 -18.21 -37.53
CA GLY A 2 -38.57 -18.98 -38.00
C GLY A 2 -37.81 -19.43 -36.76
N GLU A 3 -38.00 -20.69 -36.37
CA GLU A 3 -37.56 -21.21 -35.08
C GLU A 3 -36.04 -21.15 -34.95
N LEU A 4 -35.54 -20.30 -34.05
CA LEU A 4 -34.20 -20.45 -33.50
C LEU A 4 -34.23 -21.69 -32.62
N THR A 5 -33.66 -22.79 -33.12
CA THR A 5 -33.35 -23.97 -32.32
C THR A 5 -32.56 -23.54 -31.10
N LYS A 6 -33.09 -23.79 -29.89
CA LYS A 6 -32.34 -23.57 -28.65
C LYS A 6 -31.04 -24.37 -28.73
N MET A 7 -29.90 -23.69 -28.90
CA MET A 7 -28.59 -24.31 -28.81
C MET A 7 -28.38 -24.69 -27.35
N VAL A 8 -28.45 -25.99 -27.05
CA VAL A 8 -28.14 -26.50 -25.72
C VAL A 8 -26.68 -26.13 -25.40
N PRO A 9 -26.38 -25.46 -24.27
CA PRO A 9 -25.01 -25.14 -23.87
C PRO A 9 -24.13 -26.39 -23.90
N GLN A 10 -23.06 -26.35 -24.70
CA GLN A 10 -22.19 -27.51 -24.90
C GLN A 10 -21.08 -27.50 -23.86
N LYS A 11 -20.97 -28.58 -23.07
CA LYS A 11 -19.85 -28.80 -22.15
C LYS A 11 -18.54 -28.80 -22.97
N PRO A 12 -17.43 -28.23 -22.47
CA PRO A 12 -16.17 -28.22 -23.21
C PRO A 12 -15.72 -29.63 -23.60
N THR A 13 -15.18 -29.76 -24.80
CA THR A 13 -14.76 -31.06 -25.34
C THR A 13 -13.36 -31.45 -24.86
N GLU A 14 -13.11 -32.77 -24.83
CA GLU A 14 -11.79 -33.41 -24.68
C GLU A 14 -10.67 -32.68 -25.44
N SER A 15 -10.94 -32.23 -26.68
CA SER A 15 -9.96 -31.51 -27.51
C SER A 15 -9.69 -30.09 -27.02
N GLN A 16 -10.68 -29.39 -26.47
CA GLN A 16 -10.50 -28.04 -25.93
C GLN A 16 -9.75 -28.08 -24.60
N TYR A 17 -10.04 -29.06 -23.72
CA TYR A 17 -9.25 -29.28 -22.49
C TYR A 17 -7.78 -29.62 -22.74
N LYS A 18 -7.47 -30.24 -23.89
CA LYS A 18 -6.09 -30.53 -24.34
C LYS A 18 -5.37 -29.33 -24.94
N ASN A 19 -6.09 -28.35 -25.48
CA ASN A 19 -5.49 -27.19 -26.15
C ASN A 19 -5.26 -25.98 -25.23
N VAL A 20 -5.96 -25.87 -24.10
CA VAL A 20 -5.65 -24.85 -23.07
C VAL A 20 -4.30 -25.16 -22.43
N ASN A 21 -3.43 -24.17 -22.30
CA ASN A 21 -2.04 -24.36 -21.87
C ASN A 21 -1.91 -24.24 -20.34
N ASN A 22 -2.55 -23.22 -19.79
CA ASN A 22 -2.44 -22.75 -18.41
C ASN A 22 -3.80 -22.81 -17.67
N VAL A 23 -3.87 -22.31 -16.43
CA VAL A 23 -5.10 -22.30 -15.62
C VAL A 23 -6.03 -21.18 -16.07
N LYS A 24 -5.50 -20.01 -16.41
CA LYS A 24 -6.30 -18.88 -16.92
C LYS A 24 -7.17 -19.28 -18.14
N GLU A 25 -6.59 -19.98 -19.11
CA GLU A 25 -7.28 -20.43 -20.33
C GLU A 25 -8.30 -21.54 -20.03
N LEU A 26 -8.01 -22.43 -19.08
CA LEU A 26 -8.94 -23.45 -18.58
C LEU A 26 -10.16 -22.82 -17.89
N PHE A 27 -9.93 -21.77 -17.10
CA PHE A 27 -10.98 -21.02 -16.41
C PHE A 27 -11.89 -20.26 -17.38
N ASP A 28 -11.34 -19.59 -18.40
CA ASP A 28 -12.16 -18.99 -19.47
C ASP A 28 -12.93 -20.05 -20.28
N LEU A 29 -12.38 -21.27 -20.45
CA LEU A 29 -13.05 -22.37 -21.16
C LEU A 29 -14.26 -22.92 -20.39
N ILE A 30 -14.09 -23.26 -19.11
CA ILE A 30 -15.19 -23.77 -18.28
C ILE A 30 -16.19 -22.65 -17.99
N GLY A 31 -15.71 -21.46 -17.64
CA GLY A 31 -16.54 -20.28 -17.37
C GLY A 31 -17.47 -19.95 -18.54
N LYS A 32 -17.03 -20.12 -19.80
CA LYS A 32 -17.87 -19.92 -20.99
C LYS A 32 -19.09 -20.86 -21.05
N TYR A 33 -18.91 -22.12 -20.68
CA TYR A 33 -20.01 -23.09 -20.61
C TYR A 33 -21.03 -22.71 -19.52
N ILE A 34 -20.55 -22.30 -18.35
CA ILE A 34 -21.40 -21.86 -17.24
C ILE A 34 -22.10 -20.53 -17.55
N GLN A 35 -21.42 -19.59 -18.21
CA GLN A 35 -21.97 -18.32 -18.67
C GLN A 35 -23.17 -18.53 -19.62
N GLN A 36 -23.07 -19.48 -20.54
CA GLN A 36 -24.17 -19.84 -21.46
C GLN A 36 -25.38 -20.39 -20.70
N ILE A 37 -25.18 -21.31 -19.74
CA ILE A 37 -26.25 -21.86 -18.90
C ILE A 37 -26.98 -20.73 -18.13
N ALA A 38 -26.23 -19.83 -17.49
CA ALA A 38 -26.81 -18.74 -16.72
C ALA A 38 -27.59 -17.75 -17.60
N HIS A 39 -27.01 -17.38 -18.75
CA HIS A 39 -27.62 -16.45 -19.71
C HIS A 39 -28.91 -16.98 -20.33
N ASP A 40 -28.92 -18.24 -20.79
CA ASP A 40 -30.09 -18.82 -21.44
C ASP A 40 -31.23 -19.08 -20.44
N ALA A 41 -30.90 -19.35 -19.17
CA ALA A 41 -31.85 -19.41 -18.08
C ALA A 41 -32.44 -18.03 -17.74
N ALA A 42 -31.61 -16.97 -17.68
CA ALA A 42 -32.06 -15.60 -17.45
C ALA A 42 -32.99 -15.09 -18.56
N LEU A 43 -32.62 -15.30 -19.83
CA LEU A 43 -33.49 -15.00 -20.98
C LEU A 43 -34.84 -15.71 -20.89
N THR A 44 -34.85 -16.95 -20.39
CA THR A 44 -36.08 -17.76 -20.28
C THR A 44 -37.01 -17.28 -19.15
N ARG A 45 -36.49 -16.79 -18.02
CA ARG A 45 -37.30 -16.27 -16.90
C ARG A 45 -37.81 -14.84 -17.11
N ASP A 46 -36.98 -13.98 -17.67
CA ASP A 46 -37.24 -12.53 -17.64
C ASP A 46 -37.62 -11.94 -19.00
N SER A 47 -37.19 -12.54 -20.11
CA SER A 47 -37.29 -11.96 -21.47
C SER A 47 -36.64 -10.57 -21.60
N SER A 48 -35.55 -10.33 -20.85
CA SER A 48 -34.69 -9.13 -20.91
C SER A 48 -35.31 -7.81 -20.39
N LYS A 49 -36.27 -7.87 -19.45
CA LYS A 49 -36.75 -6.69 -18.70
C LYS A 49 -35.71 -6.18 -17.69
N LEU A 50 -34.86 -7.06 -17.15
CA LEU A 50 -33.76 -6.74 -16.23
C LEU A 50 -32.58 -6.04 -16.91
N HIS A 51 -32.51 -6.02 -18.24
CA HIS A 51 -31.43 -5.36 -18.97
C HIS A 51 -31.52 -3.82 -18.84
N GLY A 52 -30.41 -3.21 -18.46
CA GLY A 52 -30.24 -1.79 -18.24
C GLY A 52 -30.11 -0.99 -19.53
N PHE A 53 -30.58 0.26 -19.53
CA PHE A 53 -30.43 1.17 -20.66
C PHE A 53 -30.15 2.58 -20.14
N LEU A 54 -29.00 3.17 -20.51
CA LEU A 54 -28.64 4.54 -20.10
C LEU A 54 -29.72 5.55 -20.54
N SER A 55 -30.26 5.40 -21.75
CA SER A 55 -31.35 6.21 -22.31
C SER A 55 -32.70 6.12 -21.59
N LYS A 56 -32.83 5.22 -20.60
CA LYS A 56 -34.03 5.09 -19.74
C LYS A 56 -33.80 5.54 -18.29
N VAL A 57 -32.56 5.86 -17.89
CA VAL A 57 -32.25 6.26 -16.50
C VAL A 57 -33.03 7.53 -16.14
N VAL A 58 -33.76 7.47 -15.02
CA VAL A 58 -34.43 8.63 -14.41
C VAL A 58 -34.07 8.68 -12.93
N PHE A 59 -33.32 9.71 -12.54
CA PHE A 59 -32.82 9.86 -11.16
C PHE A 59 -33.93 10.21 -10.18
N SER A 60 -33.61 10.26 -8.89
CA SER A 60 -34.56 10.53 -7.80
C SER A 60 -35.36 11.82 -8.04
N GLY A 61 -34.68 12.91 -8.40
CA GLY A 61 -35.26 14.22 -8.76
C GLY A 61 -36.04 14.29 -10.07
N GLY A 62 -36.13 13.22 -10.86
CA GLY A 62 -36.84 13.18 -12.14
C GLY A 62 -36.01 13.61 -13.35
N GLU A 63 -34.75 14.00 -13.13
CA GLU A 63 -33.77 14.30 -14.18
C GLU A 63 -33.40 13.02 -14.94
N LYS A 64 -33.02 13.18 -16.21
CA LYS A 64 -32.56 12.11 -17.10
C LYS A 64 -31.14 12.40 -17.55
N THR A 65 -30.32 11.36 -17.62
CA THR A 65 -29.02 11.49 -18.30
C THR A 65 -29.20 11.73 -19.79
N ASN A 66 -28.26 12.46 -20.40
CA ASN A 66 -28.10 12.54 -21.85
C ASN A 66 -26.99 11.61 -22.36
N VAL A 67 -26.31 10.89 -21.47
CA VAL A 67 -25.26 9.93 -21.78
C VAL A 67 -25.86 8.66 -22.40
N LEU A 68 -25.26 8.20 -23.50
CA LEU A 68 -25.68 7.00 -24.24
C LEU A 68 -24.60 5.91 -24.29
N ASN A 69 -23.42 6.18 -23.74
CA ASN A 69 -22.22 5.36 -23.83
C ASN A 69 -21.58 5.25 -22.43
N SER A 70 -21.21 4.05 -22.00
CA SER A 70 -20.74 3.84 -20.62
C SER A 70 -19.40 4.52 -20.30
N CYS A 71 -18.61 4.89 -21.31
CA CYS A 71 -17.39 5.68 -21.12
C CYS A 71 -17.65 7.16 -20.81
N ASP A 72 -18.81 7.69 -21.20
CA ASP A 72 -19.12 9.12 -21.08
C ASP A 72 -19.90 9.45 -19.79
N ILE A 73 -20.10 8.46 -18.90
CA ILE A 73 -20.70 8.58 -17.56
C ILE A 73 -19.78 9.41 -16.66
N ASP A 74 -20.32 10.42 -15.97
CA ASP A 74 -19.58 11.25 -14.98
C ASP A 74 -20.15 11.06 -13.57
N LYS A 75 -19.29 10.88 -12.56
CA LYS A 75 -19.71 10.69 -11.15
C LYS A 75 -20.46 11.89 -10.56
N GLU A 76 -20.30 13.09 -11.10
CA GLU A 76 -21.01 14.29 -10.62
C GLU A 76 -22.45 14.42 -11.17
N PHE A 77 -22.82 13.63 -12.19
CA PHE A 77 -24.10 13.75 -12.91
C PHE A 77 -24.86 12.43 -13.10
N GLU A 78 -24.17 11.30 -13.32
CA GLU A 78 -24.76 9.99 -13.58
C GLU A 78 -24.67 9.02 -12.38
N THR A 79 -25.25 9.40 -11.24
CA THR A 79 -25.31 8.54 -10.04
C THR A 79 -26.62 8.68 -9.27
N ASN A 80 -27.03 7.62 -8.56
CA ASN A 80 -28.12 7.64 -7.59
C ASN A 80 -27.62 7.92 -6.14
N VAL A 81 -26.32 8.13 -5.94
CA VAL A 81 -25.75 8.61 -4.67
C VAL A 81 -26.14 10.07 -4.45
N THR A 82 -26.48 10.43 -3.21
CA THR A 82 -27.06 11.76 -2.88
C THR A 82 -26.56 12.32 -1.54
N ASP A 83 -25.40 11.86 -1.05
CA ASP A 83 -24.81 12.27 0.23
C ASP A 83 -23.36 12.80 0.10
N GLY A 84 -22.76 12.73 -1.09
CA GLY A 84 -21.39 13.19 -1.38
C GLY A 84 -20.34 12.09 -1.54
N HIS A 85 -20.72 10.81 -1.51
CA HIS A 85 -19.81 9.67 -1.73
C HIS A 85 -20.02 9.04 -3.12
N ASN A 86 -20.16 9.91 -4.13
CA ASN A 86 -20.38 9.54 -5.53
C ASN A 86 -19.13 8.98 -6.23
N ASP A 87 -17.96 9.08 -5.60
CA ASP A 87 -16.68 8.61 -6.13
C ASP A 87 -16.45 7.11 -5.84
N PRO A 88 -16.46 6.20 -6.83
CA PRO A 88 -16.35 4.76 -6.54
C PRO A 88 -15.02 4.34 -5.92
N CYS A 89 -13.96 5.11 -6.19
CA CYS A 89 -12.62 4.90 -5.65
C CYS A 89 -12.34 5.72 -4.37
N GLY A 90 -13.31 6.44 -3.83
CA GLY A 90 -13.10 7.31 -2.67
C GLY A 90 -12.67 6.54 -1.41
N ASN A 91 -11.84 7.23 -0.60
CA ASN A 91 -11.27 6.73 0.67
C ASN A 91 -10.57 5.35 0.55
N ARG A 92 -9.73 5.18 -0.48
CA ARG A 92 -8.95 3.96 -0.74
C ARG A 92 -7.53 4.34 -1.18
N PRO A 93 -6.57 3.41 -1.15
CA PRO A 93 -5.25 3.64 -1.72
C PRO A 93 -5.35 3.61 -3.25
N ASP A 94 -4.54 4.44 -3.90
CA ASP A 94 -4.37 4.40 -5.34
C ASP A 94 -3.66 3.11 -5.81
N VAL A 95 -2.87 2.47 -4.93
CA VAL A 95 -2.06 1.27 -5.22
C VAL A 95 -2.92 0.08 -5.68
N ARG A 96 -2.76 -0.33 -6.94
CA ARG A 96 -3.42 -1.52 -7.51
C ARG A 96 -2.48 -2.72 -7.67
N PHE A 97 -1.18 -2.48 -7.82
CA PHE A 97 -0.16 -3.50 -8.06
C PHE A 97 1.08 -3.22 -7.20
N SER A 98 1.77 -4.27 -6.74
CA SER A 98 2.94 -4.12 -5.88
C SER A 98 3.92 -5.29 -6.03
N ASP A 99 5.21 -5.01 -5.83
CA ASP A 99 6.29 -6.01 -5.78
C ASP A 99 6.63 -6.41 -4.32
N THR A 100 6.14 -5.63 -3.36
CA THR A 100 6.38 -5.80 -1.90
C THR A 100 5.15 -6.33 -1.16
N GLU A 101 3.96 -5.81 -1.44
CA GLU A 101 2.72 -6.11 -0.71
C GLU A 101 2.08 -7.44 -1.16
N GLY A 102 1.27 -8.04 -0.28
CA GLY A 102 0.75 -9.41 -0.42
C GLY A 102 -0.74 -9.51 -0.76
N ALA A 103 -1.26 -10.73 -0.67
CA ALA A 103 -2.68 -10.99 -0.57
C ALA A 103 -3.11 -11.03 0.90
N GLN A 104 -4.35 -10.66 1.20
CA GLN A 104 -4.93 -10.82 2.53
C GLN A 104 -5.47 -12.24 2.70
N CYS A 105 -5.12 -12.95 3.78
CA CYS A 105 -5.47 -14.37 4.00
C CYS A 105 -6.00 -14.66 5.43
N ASP A 106 -6.39 -13.61 6.16
CA ASP A 106 -7.09 -13.66 7.45
C ASP A 106 -8.55 -14.15 7.27
N ASP A 107 -8.99 -15.07 8.14
CA ASP A 107 -10.31 -15.70 8.10
C ASP A 107 -11.45 -14.75 8.46
N ARG A 108 -11.20 -13.79 9.36
CA ARG A 108 -12.19 -12.79 9.81
C ARG A 108 -12.59 -11.91 8.63
N LYS A 109 -11.61 -11.63 7.75
CA LYS A 109 -11.74 -10.78 6.56
C LYS A 109 -12.26 -11.53 5.31
N ILE A 110 -12.43 -12.86 5.36
CA ILE A 110 -12.76 -13.69 4.18
C ILE A 110 -13.83 -14.77 4.49
N ARG A 111 -15.01 -14.65 3.88
CA ARG A 111 -16.14 -15.60 4.01
C ARG A 111 -15.71 -17.00 3.60
N GLY A 112 -16.00 -17.99 4.46
CA GLY A 112 -15.68 -19.40 4.22
C GLY A 112 -14.18 -19.72 4.16
N SER A 113 -13.32 -18.84 4.66
CA SER A 113 -12.12 -19.28 5.38
C SER A 113 -12.55 -19.55 6.84
N ASP A 114 -11.93 -20.52 7.49
CA ASP A 114 -12.18 -20.89 8.89
C ASP A 114 -10.84 -21.03 9.62
N LYS A 115 -10.82 -20.91 10.94
CA LYS A 115 -9.63 -21.13 11.77
C LYS A 115 -9.40 -22.62 12.04
N THR A 116 -10.49 -23.39 12.09
CA THR A 116 -10.51 -24.81 12.48
C THR A 116 -10.24 -25.76 11.32
N SER A 117 -10.28 -25.26 10.07
CA SER A 117 -9.71 -25.94 8.90
C SER A 117 -8.47 -25.17 8.45
N ASN A 118 -7.40 -25.86 8.07
CA ASN A 118 -6.21 -25.16 7.57
C ASN A 118 -6.45 -24.55 6.17
N GLY A 119 -7.59 -24.85 5.53
CA GLY A 119 -8.03 -24.30 4.24
C GLY A 119 -8.56 -22.87 4.29
N GLY A 120 -7.99 -21.99 3.46
CA GLY A 120 -8.39 -20.59 3.32
C GLY A 120 -8.28 -20.07 1.88
N ALA A 121 -8.99 -18.98 1.58
CA ALA A 121 -8.78 -18.20 0.37
C ALA A 121 -7.96 -16.94 0.68
N CYS A 122 -7.23 -16.41 -0.30
CA CYS A 122 -6.42 -15.21 -0.17
C CYS A 122 -6.93 -14.12 -1.12
N ALA A 123 -7.42 -12.99 -0.61
CA ALA A 123 -7.89 -11.87 -1.41
C ALA A 123 -6.69 -11.06 -1.95
N PRO A 124 -6.48 -10.95 -3.28
CA PRO A 124 -5.33 -10.27 -3.86
C PRO A 124 -5.44 -8.74 -3.72
N LEU A 125 -4.31 -8.03 -3.65
CA LEU A 125 -4.21 -6.58 -3.42
C LEU A 125 -5.21 -5.75 -4.25
N ARG A 126 -5.30 -6.05 -5.55
CA ARG A 126 -6.27 -5.51 -6.51
C ARG A 126 -7.72 -5.58 -6.01
N ARG A 127 -8.15 -6.71 -5.43
CA ARG A 127 -9.50 -6.88 -4.87
C ARG A 127 -9.70 -6.04 -3.62
N LEU A 128 -8.69 -5.87 -2.77
CA LEU A 128 -8.82 -5.19 -1.47
C LEU A 128 -9.31 -3.74 -1.66
N HIS A 129 -8.84 -3.07 -2.71
CA HIS A 129 -9.09 -1.65 -2.99
C HIS A 129 -10.04 -1.39 -4.18
N LEU A 130 -10.52 -2.46 -4.84
CA LEU A 130 -11.45 -2.46 -5.99
C LEU A 130 -12.56 -1.42 -5.83
N CYS A 131 -12.73 -0.50 -6.79
CA CYS A 131 -13.60 0.67 -6.64
C CYS A 131 -15.11 0.32 -6.63
N ASP A 132 -15.72 0.31 -5.44
CA ASP A 132 -17.14 -0.02 -5.20
C ASP A 132 -17.88 0.95 -4.26
N GLN A 133 -17.28 2.10 -3.86
CA GLN A 133 -17.82 2.92 -2.76
C GLN A 133 -19.22 3.47 -3.05
N ASN A 134 -19.48 3.94 -4.26
CA ASN A 134 -20.78 4.51 -4.62
C ASN A 134 -21.94 3.52 -4.37
N LEU A 135 -21.71 2.21 -4.55
CA LEU A 135 -22.71 1.17 -4.32
C LEU A 135 -23.13 1.06 -2.84
N GLU A 136 -22.31 1.51 -1.89
CA GLU A 136 -22.63 1.54 -0.46
C GLU A 136 -23.55 2.72 -0.08
N HIS A 137 -23.56 3.78 -0.89
CA HIS A 137 -24.16 5.09 -0.57
C HIS A 137 -25.42 5.43 -1.37
N ILE A 138 -25.89 4.54 -2.25
CA ILE A 138 -27.20 4.71 -2.90
C ILE A 138 -28.30 4.50 -1.85
N LYS A 139 -29.29 5.39 -1.85
CA LYS A 139 -30.48 5.23 -1.01
C LYS A 139 -31.45 4.27 -1.72
N PRO A 140 -31.96 3.20 -1.07
CA PRO A 140 -32.81 2.20 -1.75
C PRO A 140 -34.03 2.80 -2.47
N GLU A 141 -34.59 3.89 -1.98
CA GLU A 141 -35.69 4.63 -2.61
C GLU A 141 -35.32 5.36 -3.93
N ASN A 142 -34.02 5.47 -4.24
CA ASN A 142 -33.54 5.99 -5.53
C ASN A 142 -33.50 4.88 -6.61
N ILE A 143 -33.48 3.60 -6.23
CA ILE A 143 -33.53 2.46 -7.16
C ILE A 143 -34.99 2.21 -7.57
N LYS A 144 -35.49 2.97 -8.56
CA LYS A 144 -36.89 2.89 -9.02
C LYS A 144 -37.11 1.76 -10.02
N ASP A 145 -36.10 1.42 -10.81
CA ASP A 145 -36.08 0.30 -11.74
C ASP A 145 -34.63 -0.19 -11.98
N THR A 146 -34.47 -1.20 -12.86
CA THR A 146 -33.15 -1.80 -13.17
C THR A 146 -32.13 -0.79 -13.73
N HIS A 147 -32.60 0.28 -14.39
CA HIS A 147 -31.75 1.29 -15.01
C HIS A 147 -31.05 2.17 -13.94
N ASN A 148 -31.69 2.40 -12.78
CA ASN A 148 -31.04 3.08 -11.66
C ASN A 148 -29.84 2.29 -11.10
N LEU A 149 -30.00 0.98 -10.83
CA LEU A 149 -28.86 0.19 -10.33
C LEU A 149 -27.77 0.06 -11.39
N TYR A 150 -28.17 -0.13 -12.66
CA TYR A 150 -27.28 -0.31 -13.79
C TYR A 150 -26.28 0.85 -13.96
N VAL A 151 -26.70 2.11 -13.92
CA VAL A 151 -25.78 3.24 -14.15
C VAL A 151 -24.69 3.34 -13.07
N ASP A 152 -25.02 3.08 -11.80
CA ASP A 152 -24.03 3.10 -10.71
C ASP A 152 -23.05 1.91 -10.75
N VAL A 153 -23.48 0.75 -11.26
CA VAL A 153 -22.57 -0.39 -11.50
C VAL A 153 -21.65 -0.12 -12.70
N LEU A 154 -22.13 0.55 -13.75
CA LEU A 154 -21.28 1.02 -14.84
C LEU A 154 -20.28 2.08 -14.36
N LEU A 155 -20.69 3.00 -13.48
CA LEU A 155 -19.83 4.02 -12.90
C LEU A 155 -18.69 3.40 -12.07
N ALA A 156 -19.02 2.43 -11.21
CA ALA A 156 -18.04 1.67 -10.43
C ALA A 156 -17.03 0.94 -11.35
N ALA A 157 -17.54 0.22 -12.35
CA ALA A 157 -16.71 -0.51 -13.31
C ALA A 157 -15.80 0.41 -14.14
N LYS A 158 -16.29 1.58 -14.58
CA LYS A 158 -15.47 2.59 -15.28
C LYS A 158 -14.31 3.06 -14.40
N HIS A 159 -14.58 3.48 -13.17
CA HIS A 159 -13.55 4.04 -12.30
C HIS A 159 -12.53 2.99 -11.81
N GLU A 160 -12.95 1.75 -11.56
CA GLU A 160 -12.03 0.62 -11.34
C GLU A 160 -11.14 0.40 -12.58
N GLY A 161 -11.71 0.40 -13.78
CA GLY A 161 -10.98 0.25 -15.04
C GLY A 161 -9.94 1.35 -15.26
N GLN A 162 -10.32 2.61 -15.01
CA GLN A 162 -9.43 3.77 -15.07
C GLN A 162 -8.25 3.61 -14.09
N SER A 163 -8.53 3.37 -12.80
CA SER A 163 -7.49 3.27 -11.75
C SER A 163 -6.50 2.12 -12.02
N LEU A 164 -7.00 0.98 -12.56
CA LEU A 164 -6.15 -0.13 -12.99
C LEU A 164 -5.24 0.22 -14.17
N VAL A 165 -5.73 0.97 -15.16
CA VAL A 165 -4.90 1.38 -16.31
C VAL A 165 -3.82 2.36 -15.87
N GLU A 166 -4.18 3.40 -15.12
CA GLU A 166 -3.25 4.43 -14.63
C GLU A 166 -2.11 3.82 -13.79
N ASN A 167 -2.44 2.88 -12.89
CA ASN A 167 -1.43 2.12 -12.13
C ASN A 167 -0.57 1.18 -13.01
N HIS A 168 -1.14 0.61 -14.08
CA HIS A 168 -0.43 -0.35 -14.93
C HIS A 168 0.69 0.31 -15.75
N GLU A 169 0.52 1.58 -16.15
CA GLU A 169 1.55 2.31 -16.91
C GLU A 169 2.88 2.44 -16.14
N GLU A 170 2.82 2.64 -14.82
CA GLU A 170 3.99 2.61 -13.93
C GLU A 170 4.52 1.18 -13.77
N TYR A 171 3.66 0.28 -13.29
CA TYR A 171 4.01 -1.08 -12.91
C TYR A 171 4.60 -1.92 -14.07
N LYS A 172 4.13 -1.70 -15.30
CA LYS A 172 4.63 -2.35 -16.53
C LYS A 172 6.07 -1.97 -16.88
N LYS A 173 6.62 -0.87 -16.33
CA LYS A 173 8.03 -0.47 -16.52
C LYS A 173 9.00 -1.50 -15.92
N THR A 174 8.66 -2.08 -14.77
CA THR A 174 9.43 -3.14 -14.09
C THR A 174 8.87 -4.55 -14.36
N ASN A 175 7.56 -4.66 -14.62
CA ASN A 175 6.86 -5.92 -14.87
C ASN A 175 6.36 -5.98 -16.33
N ASN A 176 7.30 -5.99 -17.28
CA ASN A 176 7.06 -5.96 -18.73
C ASN A 176 6.14 -7.09 -19.26
N ASP A 177 6.14 -8.23 -18.57
CA ASP A 177 5.36 -9.44 -18.93
C ASP A 177 3.86 -9.31 -18.55
N SER A 178 3.47 -8.27 -17.79
CA SER A 178 2.12 -8.11 -17.25
C SER A 178 1.09 -7.62 -18.28
N ASN A 179 -0.12 -8.20 -18.27
CA ASN A 179 -1.22 -7.83 -19.16
C ASN A 179 -2.39 -7.16 -18.42
N ILE A 180 -2.61 -5.86 -18.69
CA ILE A 180 -3.75 -5.08 -18.20
C ILE A 180 -5.10 -5.75 -18.47
N CYS A 181 -5.29 -6.39 -19.62
CA CYS A 181 -6.56 -7.06 -19.93
C CYS A 181 -6.85 -8.24 -18.98
N THR A 182 -5.83 -8.85 -18.37
CA THR A 182 -6.01 -9.87 -17.32
C THR A 182 -6.45 -9.22 -16.00
N ALA A 183 -5.83 -8.12 -15.58
CA ALA A 183 -6.23 -7.39 -14.37
C ALA A 183 -7.68 -6.87 -14.48
N LEU A 184 -8.05 -6.29 -15.63
CA LEU A 184 -9.41 -5.86 -15.93
C LEU A 184 -10.41 -7.05 -15.91
N ALA A 185 -10.04 -8.22 -16.45
CA ALA A 185 -10.87 -9.43 -16.38
C ALA A 185 -11.09 -9.93 -14.93
N ARG A 186 -10.06 -9.86 -14.08
CA ARG A 186 -10.14 -10.27 -12.67
C ARG A 186 -11.02 -9.30 -11.85
N SER A 187 -10.87 -7.98 -12.01
CA SER A 187 -11.75 -7.00 -11.34
C SER A 187 -13.18 -7.00 -11.89
N PHE A 188 -13.39 -7.21 -13.19
CA PHE A 188 -14.72 -7.43 -13.76
C PHE A 188 -15.46 -8.62 -13.11
N ALA A 189 -14.74 -9.73 -12.88
CA ALA A 189 -15.29 -10.90 -12.22
C ALA A 189 -15.58 -10.69 -10.74
N ASP A 190 -14.72 -9.95 -10.03
CA ASP A 190 -14.96 -9.57 -8.63
C ASP A 190 -16.15 -8.59 -8.49
N ILE A 191 -16.30 -7.61 -9.38
CA ILE A 191 -17.52 -6.77 -9.46
C ILE A 191 -18.76 -7.65 -9.66
N GLY A 192 -18.70 -8.62 -10.59
CA GLY A 192 -19.78 -9.57 -10.81
C GLY A 192 -20.15 -10.36 -9.55
N ASP A 193 -19.17 -10.81 -8.77
CA ASP A 193 -19.43 -11.52 -7.51
C ASP A 193 -19.90 -10.62 -6.36
N ILE A 194 -19.49 -9.35 -6.34
CA ILE A 194 -20.05 -8.33 -5.45
C ILE A 194 -21.55 -8.17 -5.75
N ILE A 195 -21.92 -7.88 -7.00
CA ILE A 195 -23.33 -7.73 -7.38
C ILE A 195 -24.16 -8.97 -7.04
N ARG A 196 -23.65 -10.18 -7.37
CA ARG A 196 -24.36 -11.45 -7.18
C ARG A 196 -24.39 -11.98 -5.75
N GLY A 197 -23.64 -11.40 -4.81
CA GLY A 197 -23.53 -11.91 -3.44
C GLY A 197 -22.72 -13.21 -3.34
N LYS A 198 -21.77 -13.39 -4.26
CA LYS A 198 -20.77 -14.49 -4.29
C LYS A 198 -19.43 -14.08 -3.67
N ASP A 199 -19.16 -12.78 -3.61
CA ASP A 199 -17.86 -12.26 -3.16
C ASP A 199 -17.54 -12.71 -1.72
N LEU A 200 -16.28 -13.05 -1.49
CA LEU A 200 -15.79 -13.60 -0.23
C LEU A 200 -15.14 -12.53 0.65
N TYR A 201 -14.71 -11.39 0.10
CA TYR A 201 -13.99 -10.38 0.86
C TYR A 201 -14.95 -9.56 1.74
N ARG A 202 -14.55 -9.36 3.00
CA ARG A 202 -15.33 -8.62 4.00
C ARG A 202 -14.70 -7.30 4.42
N GLY A 203 -13.42 -7.08 4.12
CA GLY A 203 -12.65 -5.98 4.70
C GLY A 203 -12.50 -6.07 6.22
N ASP A 204 -11.88 -5.05 6.81
CA ASP A 204 -11.62 -5.00 8.24
C ASP A 204 -12.92 -4.79 9.04
N LYS A 205 -13.06 -5.50 10.16
CA LYS A 205 -14.31 -5.65 10.95
C LYS A 205 -15.58 -6.05 10.17
N GLY A 206 -15.48 -6.44 8.90
CA GLY A 206 -16.63 -6.78 8.06
C GLY A 206 -17.28 -5.60 7.32
N GLU A 207 -16.58 -4.49 7.09
CA GLU A 207 -17.09 -3.32 6.36
C GLU A 207 -17.81 -3.66 5.02
N LYS A 208 -17.29 -4.60 4.22
CA LYS A 208 -17.89 -5.01 2.92
C LYS A 208 -19.13 -5.90 3.06
N ASP A 209 -19.55 -6.24 4.29
CA ASP A 209 -20.91 -6.71 4.54
C ASP A 209 -21.94 -5.56 4.30
N ASN A 210 -21.55 -4.29 4.42
CA ASN A 210 -22.42 -3.14 4.11
C ASN A 210 -22.84 -3.12 2.63
N VAL A 211 -21.89 -3.25 1.70
CA VAL A 211 -22.15 -3.37 0.25
C VAL A 211 -23.20 -4.45 -0.02
N GLN A 212 -23.06 -5.62 0.62
CA GLN A 212 -23.95 -6.76 0.40
C GLN A 212 -25.35 -6.56 0.99
N ASN A 213 -25.46 -5.92 2.15
CA ASN A 213 -26.75 -5.52 2.72
C ASN A 213 -27.44 -4.45 1.87
N LYS A 214 -26.68 -3.49 1.32
CA LYS A 214 -27.18 -2.47 0.39
C LYS A 214 -27.71 -3.06 -0.92
N LEU A 215 -26.93 -3.93 -1.57
CA LEU A 215 -27.37 -4.68 -2.75
C LEU A 215 -28.62 -5.52 -2.47
N LYS A 216 -28.73 -6.13 -1.29
CA LYS A 216 -29.94 -6.86 -0.86
C LYS A 216 -31.17 -5.95 -0.77
N GLU A 217 -31.02 -4.71 -0.28
CA GLU A 217 -32.09 -3.72 -0.29
C GLU A 217 -32.46 -3.28 -1.71
N TYR A 218 -31.48 -3.02 -2.58
CA TYR A 218 -31.73 -2.63 -3.97
C TYR A 218 -32.46 -3.74 -4.75
N PHE A 219 -31.98 -4.98 -4.70
CA PHE A 219 -32.61 -6.11 -5.39
C PHE A 219 -34.00 -6.45 -4.83
N LYS A 220 -34.28 -6.18 -3.55
CA LYS A 220 -35.64 -6.24 -2.99
C LYS A 220 -36.58 -5.21 -3.61
N VAL A 221 -36.11 -3.98 -3.83
CA VAL A 221 -36.92 -2.95 -4.51
C VAL A 221 -37.12 -3.31 -5.97
N LEU A 222 -36.06 -3.73 -6.68
CA LEU A 222 -36.14 -4.23 -8.06
C LEU A 222 -37.17 -5.36 -8.17
N HIS A 223 -37.12 -6.37 -7.31
CA HIS A 223 -38.11 -7.45 -7.30
C HIS A 223 -39.54 -6.94 -7.17
N GLY A 224 -39.78 -5.93 -6.31
CA GLY A 224 -41.08 -5.28 -6.17
C GLY A 224 -41.61 -4.62 -7.45
N THR A 225 -40.72 -4.13 -8.32
CA THR A 225 -41.05 -3.40 -9.57
C THR A 225 -41.41 -4.30 -10.75
N LEU A 226 -41.04 -5.58 -10.70
CA LEU A 226 -41.33 -6.57 -11.75
C LEU A 226 -42.86 -6.83 -11.85
N ASP A 227 -43.34 -7.24 -13.02
CA ASP A 227 -44.70 -7.77 -13.14
C ASP A 227 -44.80 -9.18 -12.51
N GLU A 228 -46.04 -9.57 -12.18
CA GLU A 228 -46.31 -10.80 -11.41
C GLU A 228 -45.75 -12.06 -12.09
N THR A 229 -45.84 -12.15 -13.43
CA THR A 229 -45.32 -13.33 -14.16
C THR A 229 -43.81 -13.48 -14.09
N THR A 230 -43.07 -12.37 -13.95
CA THR A 230 -41.62 -12.42 -13.74
C THR A 230 -41.26 -12.57 -12.26
N LYS A 231 -42.07 -12.06 -11.31
CA LYS A 231 -41.92 -12.34 -9.87
C LYS A 231 -42.05 -13.83 -9.54
N GLU A 232 -43.05 -14.50 -10.12
CA GLU A 232 -43.26 -15.95 -9.94
C GLU A 232 -42.02 -16.80 -10.28
N HIS A 233 -41.13 -16.31 -11.15
CA HIS A 233 -39.86 -16.98 -11.48
C HIS A 233 -38.73 -16.77 -10.46
N TYR A 234 -38.88 -15.86 -9.51
CA TYR A 234 -37.86 -15.54 -8.48
C TYR A 234 -38.37 -15.79 -7.04
N ASP A 235 -39.68 -15.77 -6.79
CA ASP A 235 -40.28 -16.10 -5.48
C ASP A 235 -40.24 -17.61 -5.13
N VAL A 236 -39.84 -18.47 -6.07
CA VAL A 236 -39.90 -19.95 -5.99
C VAL A 236 -39.33 -20.51 -4.68
N ASP A 237 -38.12 -20.08 -4.30
CA ASP A 237 -37.39 -20.56 -3.11
C ASP A 237 -37.58 -19.64 -1.88
N LYS A 238 -38.26 -18.50 -2.05
CA LYS A 238 -38.40 -17.42 -1.04
C LYS A 238 -37.07 -16.93 -0.46
N ASP A 239 -36.00 -16.96 -1.26
CA ASP A 239 -34.67 -16.51 -0.86
C ASP A 239 -34.70 -15.00 -0.48
N PRO A 240 -34.44 -14.64 0.79
CA PRO A 240 -34.45 -13.24 1.22
C PRO A 240 -33.24 -12.43 0.71
N TYR A 241 -32.28 -13.04 0.02
CA TYR A 241 -31.10 -12.39 -0.57
C TYR A 241 -31.23 -12.13 -2.09
N PHE A 242 -32.25 -12.70 -2.73
CA PHE A 242 -32.59 -12.57 -4.15
C PHE A 242 -31.52 -13.10 -5.13
N TYR A 243 -30.72 -14.10 -4.74
CA TYR A 243 -29.54 -14.54 -5.49
C TYR A 243 -29.83 -14.91 -6.95
N GLN A 244 -30.91 -15.64 -7.26
CA GLN A 244 -31.26 -15.98 -8.64
C GLN A 244 -31.61 -14.74 -9.48
N LEU A 245 -32.23 -13.71 -8.89
CA LEU A 245 -32.50 -12.43 -9.55
C LEU A 245 -31.19 -11.67 -9.82
N ARG A 246 -30.20 -11.75 -8.91
CA ARG A 246 -28.89 -11.11 -9.10
C ARG A 246 -28.04 -11.80 -10.17
N GLU A 247 -28.04 -13.13 -10.22
CA GLU A 247 -27.40 -13.90 -11.30
C GLU A 247 -27.94 -13.48 -12.67
N ASP A 248 -29.27 -13.41 -12.80
CA ASP A 248 -29.93 -13.07 -14.06
C ASP A 248 -29.67 -11.62 -14.45
N TRP A 249 -29.74 -10.71 -13.49
CA TRP A 249 -29.39 -9.31 -13.69
C TRP A 249 -27.94 -9.16 -14.18
N TRP A 250 -26.98 -9.86 -13.57
CA TRP A 250 -25.60 -9.85 -14.03
C TRP A 250 -25.47 -10.46 -15.44
N ALA A 251 -26.04 -11.64 -15.67
CA ALA A 251 -25.98 -12.34 -16.95
C ALA A 251 -26.49 -11.47 -18.12
N LEU A 252 -27.52 -10.66 -17.89
CA LEU A 252 -28.11 -9.75 -18.88
C LEU A 252 -27.37 -8.40 -18.99
N ASN A 253 -26.61 -7.95 -17.99
CA ASN A 253 -25.95 -6.64 -17.99
C ASN A 253 -24.41 -6.67 -18.17
N ARG A 254 -23.77 -7.84 -18.00
CA ARG A 254 -22.30 -8.01 -17.99
C ARG A 254 -21.57 -7.44 -19.20
N ASN A 255 -22.20 -7.38 -20.38
CA ASN A 255 -21.56 -6.86 -21.59
C ASN A 255 -21.26 -5.36 -21.48
N ASP A 256 -22.18 -4.58 -20.91
CA ASP A 256 -22.00 -3.14 -20.78
C ASP A 256 -21.10 -2.76 -19.60
N VAL A 257 -21.09 -3.59 -18.55
CA VAL A 257 -20.09 -3.54 -17.48
C VAL A 257 -18.68 -3.81 -18.03
N TRP A 258 -18.51 -4.79 -18.94
CA TRP A 258 -17.23 -5.02 -19.63
C TRP A 258 -16.83 -3.82 -20.50
N LYS A 259 -17.78 -3.17 -21.19
CA LYS A 259 -17.49 -1.94 -21.94
C LYS A 259 -17.02 -0.83 -20.99
N ALA A 260 -17.67 -0.63 -19.84
CA ALA A 260 -17.29 0.39 -18.86
C ALA A 260 -15.85 0.19 -18.33
N ILE A 261 -15.52 -0.99 -17.81
CA ILE A 261 -14.18 -1.28 -17.27
C ILE A 261 -13.06 -1.26 -18.33
N THR A 262 -13.41 -1.37 -19.62
CA THR A 262 -12.45 -1.30 -20.74
C THR A 262 -12.41 0.05 -21.48
N CYS A 263 -13.00 1.12 -20.92
CA CYS A 263 -13.01 2.44 -21.57
C CYS A 263 -11.60 3.00 -21.79
N ASP A 264 -10.79 3.04 -20.75
CA ASP A 264 -9.48 3.69 -20.77
C ASP A 264 -8.33 2.73 -21.12
N ALA A 265 -8.61 1.43 -21.21
CA ALA A 265 -7.64 0.40 -21.61
C ALA A 265 -6.87 0.77 -22.89
N PRO A 266 -5.55 0.51 -23.01
CA PRO A 266 -4.75 0.92 -24.16
C PRO A 266 -5.22 0.34 -25.50
N ASP A 267 -5.00 1.06 -26.59
CA ASP A 267 -5.53 0.73 -27.92
C ASP A 267 -4.95 -0.59 -28.47
N GLU A 268 -3.68 -0.88 -28.17
CA GLU A 268 -2.98 -2.11 -28.51
C GLU A 268 -3.19 -3.26 -27.51
N ALA A 269 -3.89 -3.02 -26.39
CA ALA A 269 -4.12 -4.04 -25.36
C ALA A 269 -5.08 -5.14 -25.84
N LYS A 270 -4.64 -6.39 -25.71
CA LYS A 270 -5.35 -7.59 -26.21
C LYS A 270 -5.51 -8.67 -25.14
N TYR A 271 -6.62 -9.40 -25.25
CA TYR A 271 -6.90 -10.58 -24.44
C TYR A 271 -6.82 -11.84 -25.31
N ASN A 272 -6.32 -12.94 -24.76
CA ASN A 272 -6.30 -14.24 -25.47
C ASN A 272 -7.67 -14.92 -25.33
N VAL A 273 -8.24 -15.37 -26.45
CA VAL A 273 -9.58 -15.96 -26.50
C VAL A 273 -9.58 -17.40 -27.00
N ASN A 274 -10.43 -18.23 -26.40
CA ASN A 274 -10.66 -19.64 -26.77
C ASN A 274 -11.62 -19.73 -27.97
N GLY A 275 -11.09 -20.14 -29.12
CA GLY A 275 -11.82 -20.43 -30.36
C GLY A 275 -12.74 -21.65 -30.26
N SER A 276 -13.67 -21.78 -31.21
CA SER A 276 -14.61 -22.91 -31.27
C SER A 276 -13.95 -24.26 -31.59
N ASP A 277 -12.82 -24.22 -32.30
CA ASP A 277 -11.93 -25.36 -32.58
C ASP A 277 -10.92 -25.62 -31.45
N GLY A 278 -10.97 -24.83 -30.37
CA GLY A 278 -9.99 -24.86 -29.29
C GLY A 278 -8.64 -24.23 -29.64
N THR A 279 -8.52 -23.46 -30.72
CA THR A 279 -7.34 -22.61 -30.93
C THR A 279 -7.38 -21.39 -29.99
N ILE A 280 -6.22 -20.88 -29.61
CA ILE A 280 -6.10 -19.72 -28.71
C ILE A 280 -5.43 -18.60 -29.46
N THR A 281 -6.09 -17.45 -29.54
CA THR A 281 -5.65 -16.31 -30.36
C THR A 281 -5.81 -14.98 -29.62
N PRO A 282 -4.94 -13.98 -29.84
CA PRO A 282 -5.15 -12.62 -29.32
C PRO A 282 -6.36 -11.94 -29.96
N SER A 283 -7.05 -11.09 -29.21
CA SER A 283 -8.26 -10.40 -29.67
C SER A 283 -8.06 -9.62 -30.99
N ASN A 284 -9.05 -9.71 -31.87
CA ASN A 284 -9.04 -9.03 -33.17
C ASN A 284 -9.34 -7.51 -33.06
N TYR A 285 -9.79 -7.04 -31.90
CA TYR A 285 -10.18 -5.66 -31.65
C TYR A 285 -9.37 -5.05 -30.48
N LYS A 286 -9.39 -3.71 -30.41
CA LYS A 286 -8.62 -2.86 -29.50
C LYS A 286 -9.15 -2.87 -28.05
N LYS A 287 -8.40 -2.26 -27.12
CA LYS A 287 -8.85 -1.93 -25.75
C LYS A 287 -9.44 -3.13 -24.98
N CYS A 288 -8.86 -4.32 -25.09
CA CYS A 288 -9.37 -5.55 -24.45
C CYS A 288 -10.82 -5.94 -24.84
N ARG A 289 -11.39 -5.41 -25.94
CA ARG A 289 -12.80 -5.61 -26.32
C ARG A 289 -12.98 -6.64 -27.44
N GLY A 290 -14.16 -7.24 -27.50
CA GLY A 290 -14.64 -8.00 -28.67
C GLY A 290 -15.35 -7.11 -29.69
N VAL A 291 -15.82 -7.72 -30.78
CA VAL A 291 -16.66 -7.01 -31.78
C VAL A 291 -18.08 -6.79 -31.23
N THR A 292 -18.59 -7.75 -30.46
CA THR A 292 -19.91 -7.70 -29.80
C THR A 292 -19.90 -8.15 -28.34
N ASP A 293 -18.87 -8.92 -27.93
CA ASP A 293 -18.92 -9.78 -26.75
C ASP A 293 -17.84 -9.44 -25.70
N VAL A 294 -18.10 -9.86 -24.47
CA VAL A 294 -17.10 -9.93 -23.38
C VAL A 294 -16.04 -10.96 -23.73
N LEU A 295 -14.75 -10.61 -23.63
CA LEU A 295 -13.66 -11.52 -24.01
C LEU A 295 -13.32 -12.59 -22.96
N THR A 296 -13.71 -12.36 -21.71
CA THR A 296 -13.48 -13.27 -20.59
C THR A 296 -14.79 -13.91 -20.10
N ASN A 297 -14.66 -15.04 -19.42
CA ASN A 297 -15.71 -15.66 -18.62
C ASN A 297 -15.26 -15.93 -17.18
N PHE A 298 -14.26 -15.17 -16.69
CA PHE A 298 -13.80 -15.23 -15.29
C PHE A 298 -14.93 -14.96 -14.30
N ASP A 299 -15.91 -14.13 -14.66
CA ASP A 299 -17.12 -13.92 -13.87
C ASP A 299 -18.01 -15.16 -13.72
N TYR A 300 -17.71 -16.29 -14.38
CA TYR A 300 -18.36 -17.58 -14.14
C TYR A 300 -17.41 -18.67 -13.61
N VAL A 301 -16.25 -18.24 -13.07
CA VAL A 301 -15.28 -19.07 -12.34
C VAL A 301 -15.41 -18.78 -10.84
N PRO A 302 -15.46 -19.78 -9.94
CA PRO A 302 -15.51 -19.56 -8.49
C PRO A 302 -14.39 -18.64 -7.98
N GLN A 303 -14.73 -17.59 -7.22
CA GLN A 303 -13.80 -16.51 -6.89
C GLN A 303 -12.47 -16.97 -6.28
N TYR A 304 -12.52 -17.87 -5.29
CA TYR A 304 -11.32 -18.43 -4.66
C TYR A 304 -10.33 -19.03 -5.68
N LEU A 305 -10.82 -19.70 -6.74
CA LEU A 305 -9.95 -20.25 -7.78
C LEU A 305 -9.26 -19.16 -8.59
N ARG A 306 -9.96 -18.06 -8.92
CA ARG A 306 -9.37 -16.90 -9.62
C ARG A 306 -8.30 -16.23 -8.76
N TRP A 307 -8.57 -16.09 -7.47
CA TRP A 307 -7.61 -15.52 -6.53
C TRP A 307 -6.37 -16.40 -6.36
N PHE A 308 -6.51 -17.74 -6.38
CA PHE A 308 -5.36 -18.65 -6.33
C PHE A 308 -4.53 -18.64 -7.63
N GLU A 309 -5.18 -18.42 -8.78
CA GLU A 309 -4.52 -18.18 -10.07
C GLU A 309 -3.75 -16.84 -10.08
N GLU A 310 -4.38 -15.75 -9.64
CA GLU A 310 -3.73 -14.45 -9.46
C GLU A 310 -2.58 -14.49 -8.45
N TRP A 311 -2.77 -15.16 -7.31
CA TRP A 311 -1.74 -15.40 -6.30
C TRP A 311 -0.53 -16.15 -6.87
N ALA A 312 -0.74 -17.15 -7.73
CA ALA A 312 0.35 -17.92 -8.33
C ALA A 312 1.16 -17.11 -9.34
N GLU A 313 0.50 -16.31 -10.18
CA GLU A 313 1.18 -15.35 -11.06
C GLU A 313 2.06 -14.39 -10.23
N ASP A 314 1.48 -13.81 -9.18
CA ASP A 314 2.15 -12.83 -8.32
C ASP A 314 3.30 -13.45 -7.50
N PHE A 315 3.14 -14.67 -7.00
CA PHE A 315 4.21 -15.43 -6.32
C PHE A 315 5.40 -15.67 -7.27
N CYS A 316 5.14 -16.21 -8.46
CA CYS A 316 6.20 -16.51 -9.44
C CYS A 316 6.95 -15.24 -9.86
N ARG A 317 6.22 -14.15 -10.08
CA ARG A 317 6.72 -12.81 -10.43
C ARG A 317 7.55 -12.16 -9.31
N LYS A 318 7.05 -12.14 -8.06
CA LYS A 318 7.79 -11.61 -6.90
C LYS A 318 9.01 -12.48 -6.56
N ARG A 319 8.91 -13.80 -6.73
CA ARG A 319 10.04 -14.75 -6.56
C ARG A 319 11.13 -14.52 -7.62
N LYS A 320 10.78 -14.22 -8.87
CA LYS A 320 11.72 -13.84 -9.95
C LYS A 320 12.56 -12.63 -9.55
N HIS A 321 11.92 -11.52 -9.17
CA HIS A 321 12.62 -10.29 -8.73
C HIS A 321 13.51 -10.51 -7.50
N ARG A 322 12.97 -11.17 -6.45
CA ARG A 322 13.74 -11.45 -5.22
C ARG A 322 14.91 -12.41 -5.45
N LEU A 323 14.77 -13.39 -6.35
CA LEU A 323 15.85 -14.28 -6.78
C LEU A 323 16.96 -13.54 -7.56
N GLN A 324 16.58 -12.57 -8.40
CA GLN A 324 17.54 -11.73 -9.13
C GLN A 324 18.35 -10.85 -8.18
N ASN A 325 17.70 -10.13 -7.25
CA ASN A 325 18.40 -9.35 -6.22
C ASN A 325 19.33 -10.24 -5.36
N ALA A 326 18.82 -11.38 -4.87
CA ALA A 326 19.64 -12.35 -4.13
C ALA A 326 20.86 -12.84 -4.93
N LYS A 327 20.74 -13.10 -6.23
CA LYS A 327 21.90 -13.45 -7.05
C LYS A 327 22.89 -12.28 -7.16
N GLN A 328 22.41 -11.08 -7.48
CA GLN A 328 23.22 -9.88 -7.67
C GLN A 328 24.07 -9.60 -6.43
N GLN A 329 23.44 -9.48 -5.26
CA GLN A 329 24.12 -9.14 -4.00
C GLN A 329 24.99 -10.27 -3.44
N CYS A 330 24.74 -11.54 -3.81
CA CYS A 330 25.47 -12.69 -3.26
C CYS A 330 26.52 -13.31 -4.20
N ARG A 331 26.47 -13.07 -5.52
CA ARG A 331 27.33 -13.76 -6.52
C ARG A 331 27.91 -12.85 -7.60
N GLU A 332 27.35 -11.66 -7.84
CA GLU A 332 27.83 -10.79 -8.93
C GLU A 332 28.90 -9.81 -8.44
N LYS A 333 29.74 -9.35 -9.36
CA LYS A 333 30.82 -8.39 -9.07
C LYS A 333 30.24 -6.98 -9.01
N ASP A 334 30.60 -6.23 -7.96
CA ASP A 334 30.51 -4.77 -8.01
C ASP A 334 31.60 -4.26 -8.99
N ASN A 335 31.47 -3.03 -9.50
CA ASN A 335 32.43 -2.41 -10.44
C ASN A 335 33.86 -2.18 -9.86
N SER A 336 34.17 -2.71 -8.68
CA SER A 336 35.31 -2.30 -7.85
C SER A 336 36.20 -3.44 -7.33
N SER A 337 35.83 -4.73 -7.47
CA SER A 337 36.61 -5.84 -6.89
C SER A 337 36.39 -7.23 -7.56
N ASP A 338 37.06 -8.24 -7.01
CA ASP A 338 37.15 -9.63 -7.49
C ASP A 338 35.85 -10.46 -7.43
N ASP A 339 35.94 -11.73 -7.83
CA ASP A 339 34.84 -12.71 -7.82
C ASP A 339 34.25 -12.93 -6.42
N ARG A 340 32.93 -12.71 -6.29
CA ARG A 340 32.18 -12.74 -5.03
C ARG A 340 31.46 -14.08 -4.83
N TYR A 341 31.59 -14.67 -3.64
CA TYR A 341 30.73 -15.79 -3.22
C TYR A 341 30.31 -15.63 -1.76
N CYS A 342 29.12 -15.08 -1.54
CA CYS A 342 28.58 -14.84 -0.19
C CYS A 342 27.61 -15.95 0.26
N SER A 343 27.43 -16.11 1.56
CA SER A 343 26.31 -16.86 2.12
C SER A 343 25.15 -15.95 2.48
N GLY A 344 23.92 -16.49 2.52
CA GLY A 344 22.74 -15.75 2.98
C GLY A 344 22.81 -15.28 4.44
N ASN A 345 23.81 -15.73 5.20
CA ASN A 345 24.14 -15.24 6.55
C ASN A 345 25.13 -14.06 6.54
N GLY A 346 25.43 -13.47 5.38
CA GLY A 346 26.32 -12.32 5.22
C GLY A 346 27.81 -12.62 5.13
N PHE A 347 28.24 -13.88 5.18
CA PHE A 347 29.66 -14.24 5.20
C PHE A 347 30.26 -14.48 3.81
N ASP A 348 31.50 -14.02 3.59
CA ASP A 348 32.33 -14.30 2.42
C ASP A 348 32.88 -15.73 2.48
N CYS A 349 32.48 -16.59 1.54
CA CYS A 349 32.88 -18.00 1.50
C CYS A 349 34.26 -18.25 0.89
N THR A 350 34.94 -17.22 0.37
CA THR A 350 36.37 -17.29 0.01
C THR A 350 37.29 -17.21 1.22
N GLN A 351 36.81 -16.62 2.33
CA GLN A 351 37.55 -16.45 3.59
C GLN A 351 36.93 -17.18 4.79
N THR A 352 35.66 -17.57 4.72
CA THR A 352 34.94 -18.27 5.79
C THR A 352 35.19 -19.77 5.73
N VAL A 353 36.08 -20.25 6.59
CA VAL A 353 36.41 -21.67 6.75
C VAL A 353 35.85 -22.17 8.09
N ARG A 354 34.59 -22.63 8.06
CA ARG A 354 33.82 -23.04 9.25
C ARG A 354 34.50 -24.17 10.03
N ALA A 355 35.19 -25.09 9.36
CA ALA A 355 35.98 -26.15 9.98
C ALA A 355 37.18 -25.64 10.79
N GLN A 356 37.76 -24.49 10.41
CA GLN A 356 38.81 -23.78 11.17
C GLN A 356 38.22 -22.76 12.16
N ASP A 357 36.89 -22.75 12.32
CA ASP A 357 36.11 -21.80 13.13
C ASP A 357 36.14 -20.34 12.62
N ILE A 358 36.59 -20.09 11.38
CA ILE A 358 36.81 -18.74 10.81
C ILE A 358 35.56 -18.26 10.05
N TYR A 359 35.16 -17.01 10.30
CA TYR A 359 34.04 -16.32 9.64
C TYR A 359 34.47 -14.90 9.22
N SER A 360 34.22 -14.53 7.96
CA SER A 360 34.56 -13.22 7.36
C SER A 360 33.32 -12.57 6.73
N MET A 361 33.21 -11.23 6.80
CA MET A 361 32.18 -10.41 6.15
C MET A 361 32.80 -9.38 5.17
N GLU A 362 33.95 -9.71 4.60
CA GLU A 362 34.57 -8.91 3.52
C GLU A 362 33.84 -9.08 2.17
N ASN A 363 34.38 -8.47 1.10
CA ASN A 363 33.80 -8.48 -0.25
C ASN A 363 32.33 -7.97 -0.33
N ASN A 364 31.95 -7.13 0.64
CA ASN A 364 30.61 -6.61 0.89
C ASN A 364 29.52 -7.69 1.03
N CYS A 365 29.86 -8.86 1.57
CA CYS A 365 28.89 -9.94 1.73
C CYS A 365 27.74 -9.64 2.70
N HIS A 366 27.81 -8.57 3.50
CA HIS A 366 26.67 -8.08 4.27
C HIS A 366 25.46 -7.67 3.38
N LYS A 367 25.69 -7.23 2.13
CA LYS A 367 24.60 -7.03 1.15
C LYS A 367 23.77 -8.30 0.92
N CYS A 368 24.42 -9.45 0.87
CA CYS A 368 23.76 -10.74 0.67
C CYS A 368 22.83 -11.11 1.84
N PHE A 369 23.14 -10.68 3.07
CA PHE A 369 22.23 -10.87 4.20
C PHE A 369 20.91 -10.11 4.00
N PHE A 370 20.98 -8.83 3.64
CA PHE A 370 19.78 -7.99 3.43
C PHE A 370 18.95 -8.39 2.21
N ALA A 371 19.56 -8.98 1.17
CA ALA A 371 18.80 -9.58 0.07
C ALA A 371 18.16 -10.94 0.46
N CYS A 372 18.84 -11.75 1.27
CA CYS A 372 18.38 -13.11 1.60
C CYS A 372 17.43 -13.20 2.79
N ASN A 373 17.64 -12.47 3.89
CA ASN A 373 16.83 -12.64 5.11
C ASN A 373 15.33 -12.28 4.88
N PRO A 374 15.00 -11.12 4.28
CA PRO A 374 13.61 -10.78 3.96
C PRO A 374 13.00 -11.70 2.89
N PHE A 375 13.82 -12.21 1.96
CA PHE A 375 13.35 -13.17 0.94
C PHE A 375 13.00 -14.53 1.57
N VAL A 376 13.79 -15.02 2.51
CA VAL A 376 13.50 -16.27 3.24
C VAL A 376 12.28 -16.11 4.15
N LYS A 377 12.12 -14.96 4.82
CA LYS A 377 10.90 -14.61 5.58
C LYS A 377 9.66 -14.61 4.68
N TRP A 378 9.74 -13.92 3.53
CA TRP A 378 8.67 -13.88 2.52
C TRP A 378 8.31 -15.27 1.98
N LEU A 379 9.29 -16.12 1.64
CA LEU A 379 9.03 -17.51 1.19
C LEU A 379 8.32 -18.35 2.26
N GLY A 380 8.58 -18.09 3.55
CA GLY A 380 7.87 -18.70 4.67
C GLY A 380 6.37 -18.35 4.67
N ASN A 381 6.06 -17.05 4.56
CA ASN A 381 4.67 -16.57 4.52
C ASN A 381 3.93 -17.12 3.28
N GLN A 382 4.54 -17.03 2.10
CA GLN A 382 3.95 -17.55 0.86
C GLN A 382 3.70 -19.06 0.92
N LYS A 383 4.49 -19.83 1.67
CA LYS A 383 4.19 -21.25 1.92
C LYS A 383 2.90 -21.45 2.72
N VAL A 384 2.65 -20.63 3.74
CA VAL A 384 1.42 -20.69 4.54
C VAL A 384 0.20 -20.33 3.68
N GLU A 385 0.31 -19.27 2.87
CA GLU A 385 -0.72 -18.86 1.91
C GLU A 385 -1.01 -19.95 0.86
N PHE A 386 0.03 -20.62 0.36
CA PHE A 386 -0.09 -21.75 -0.56
C PHE A 386 -0.80 -22.95 0.06
N LEU A 387 -0.41 -23.35 1.28
CA LEU A 387 -1.01 -24.49 1.98
C LEU A 387 -2.49 -24.23 2.29
N LYS A 388 -2.84 -23.01 2.75
CA LYS A 388 -4.23 -22.57 2.93
C LYS A 388 -5.05 -22.77 1.66
N GLN A 389 -4.53 -22.34 0.51
CA GLN A 389 -5.25 -22.46 -0.76
C GLN A 389 -5.27 -23.92 -1.27
N LYS A 390 -4.17 -24.67 -1.14
CA LYS A 390 -4.11 -26.10 -1.52
C LYS A 390 -5.16 -26.95 -0.77
N GLU A 391 -5.34 -26.71 0.53
CA GLU A 391 -6.40 -27.39 1.30
C GLU A 391 -7.79 -26.92 0.87
N LYS A 392 -8.00 -25.62 0.63
CA LYS A 392 -9.30 -25.11 0.17
C LYS A 392 -9.72 -25.70 -1.19
N TYR A 393 -8.81 -25.93 -2.14
CA TYR A 393 -9.14 -26.68 -3.37
C TYR A 393 -9.73 -28.05 -3.04
N THR A 394 -9.10 -28.77 -2.11
CA THR A 394 -9.49 -30.13 -1.70
C THR A 394 -10.87 -30.14 -1.03
N ASN A 395 -11.24 -29.07 -0.33
CA ASN A 395 -12.54 -28.91 0.31
C ASN A 395 -13.65 -28.48 -0.68
N GLU A 396 -13.34 -27.65 -1.68
CA GLU A 396 -14.34 -27.11 -2.63
C GLU A 396 -14.61 -28.02 -3.84
N ILE A 397 -13.68 -28.91 -4.25
CA ILE A 397 -13.82 -29.76 -5.46
C ILE A 397 -15.06 -30.66 -5.45
N ASN A 398 -15.57 -31.02 -4.26
CA ASN A 398 -16.80 -31.80 -4.07
C ASN A 398 -18.01 -30.89 -3.75
N ALA A 399 -18.22 -29.85 -4.57
CA ALA A 399 -19.16 -28.76 -4.30
C ALA A 399 -20.64 -29.20 -4.10
N SER A 400 -21.30 -28.55 -3.14
CA SER A 400 -22.73 -28.71 -2.85
C SER A 400 -23.61 -28.17 -3.99
N ASN A 401 -24.74 -28.83 -4.25
CA ASN A 401 -25.77 -28.37 -5.20
C ASN A 401 -26.76 -27.35 -4.60
N GLN A 402 -26.55 -26.90 -3.36
CA GLN A 402 -27.41 -25.93 -2.71
C GLN A 402 -27.24 -24.53 -3.34
N ILE A 403 -28.36 -23.80 -3.48
CA ILE A 403 -28.40 -22.41 -4.00
C ILE A 403 -27.62 -21.43 -3.11
N THR A 404 -27.59 -21.70 -1.80
CA THR A 404 -26.90 -20.91 -0.78
C THR A 404 -25.94 -21.80 0.00
N LYS A 405 -24.70 -21.34 0.19
CA LYS A 405 -23.71 -21.96 1.08
C LYS A 405 -23.65 -21.16 2.39
N GLN A 406 -23.73 -21.84 3.53
CA GLN A 406 -23.56 -21.21 4.83
C GLN A 406 -22.07 -21.07 5.15
N THR A 407 -21.67 -19.97 5.77
CA THR A 407 -20.32 -19.76 6.32
C THR A 407 -20.42 -19.23 7.75
N SER A 408 -19.33 -19.28 8.50
CA SER A 408 -19.16 -18.63 9.81
C SER A 408 -19.60 -17.17 9.81
N ASN A 409 -19.36 -16.47 8.69
CA ASN A 409 -19.67 -15.06 8.46
C ASN A 409 -20.97 -14.83 7.65
N GLY A 410 -21.89 -15.81 7.65
CA GLY A 410 -23.21 -15.71 7.02
C GLY A 410 -23.37 -16.47 5.68
N PRO A 411 -24.56 -16.43 5.07
CA PRO A 411 -24.85 -17.11 3.81
C PRO A 411 -24.23 -16.39 2.61
N ILE A 412 -23.74 -17.16 1.64
CA ILE A 412 -23.29 -16.67 0.32
C ILE A 412 -24.03 -17.41 -0.81
N ASN A 413 -24.13 -16.76 -1.96
CA ASN A 413 -24.64 -17.35 -3.20
C ASN A 413 -23.72 -18.49 -3.68
N ASN A 414 -24.30 -19.64 -4.02
CA ASN A 414 -23.60 -20.83 -4.50
C ASN A 414 -24.16 -21.35 -5.86
N LEU A 415 -25.00 -20.56 -6.53
CA LEU A 415 -25.53 -20.89 -7.87
C LEU A 415 -24.40 -21.10 -8.89
N TYR A 416 -24.53 -22.14 -9.71
CA TYR A 416 -23.59 -22.55 -10.75
C TYR A 416 -22.19 -23.00 -10.26
N VAL A 417 -21.91 -22.95 -8.96
CA VAL A 417 -20.60 -23.36 -8.40
C VAL A 417 -20.37 -24.86 -8.61
N LYS A 418 -21.40 -25.69 -8.38
CA LYS A 418 -21.30 -27.14 -8.63
C LYS A 418 -21.11 -27.45 -10.12
N ASP A 419 -21.85 -26.80 -11.01
CA ASP A 419 -21.74 -27.03 -12.45
C ASP A 419 -20.32 -26.73 -12.97
N PHE A 420 -19.65 -25.71 -12.40
CA PHE A 420 -18.24 -25.44 -12.67
C PHE A 420 -17.31 -26.55 -12.16
N TYR A 421 -17.46 -26.98 -10.90
CA TYR A 421 -16.62 -28.04 -10.34
C TYR A 421 -16.87 -29.41 -10.99
N ASP A 422 -18.10 -29.74 -11.40
CA ASP A 422 -18.43 -30.95 -12.18
C ASP A 422 -17.80 -30.95 -13.59
N ALA A 423 -17.53 -29.77 -14.15
CA ALA A 423 -16.76 -29.64 -15.39
C ALA A 423 -15.24 -29.73 -15.13
N LEU A 424 -14.73 -29.10 -14.07
CA LEU A 424 -13.31 -29.14 -13.70
C LEU A 424 -12.85 -30.56 -13.31
N ASN A 425 -13.63 -31.25 -12.49
CA ASN A 425 -13.35 -32.59 -11.94
C ASN A 425 -13.25 -33.69 -13.01
N GLU A 426 -13.79 -33.47 -14.22
CA GLU A 426 -13.69 -34.40 -15.35
C GLU A 426 -12.25 -34.60 -15.83
N HIS A 427 -11.39 -33.58 -15.70
CA HIS A 427 -9.99 -33.62 -16.13
C HIS A 427 -8.98 -33.21 -15.05
N TYR A 428 -9.42 -32.57 -13.96
CA TYR A 428 -8.58 -32.11 -12.85
C TYR A 428 -9.11 -32.64 -11.49
N PRO A 429 -9.27 -33.97 -11.31
CA PRO A 429 -9.98 -34.57 -10.17
C PRO A 429 -9.22 -34.53 -8.84
N THR A 430 -7.95 -34.12 -8.85
CA THR A 430 -7.17 -33.89 -7.62
C THR A 430 -6.47 -32.55 -7.71
N VAL A 431 -6.13 -32.01 -6.54
CA VAL A 431 -5.39 -30.74 -6.45
C VAL A 431 -4.05 -30.80 -7.19
N ASP A 432 -3.38 -31.95 -7.26
CA ASP A 432 -2.08 -32.03 -7.92
C ASP A 432 -2.17 -31.89 -9.46
N TYR A 433 -3.25 -32.33 -10.10
CA TYR A 433 -3.50 -32.04 -11.53
C TYR A 433 -3.74 -30.54 -11.76
N PHE A 434 -4.46 -29.87 -10.85
CA PHE A 434 -4.65 -28.43 -10.91
C PHE A 434 -3.32 -27.68 -10.68
N LEU A 435 -2.50 -28.11 -9.73
CA LEU A 435 -1.18 -27.54 -9.45
C LEU A 435 -0.18 -27.78 -10.60
N GLU A 436 -0.27 -28.90 -11.32
CA GLU A 436 0.50 -29.14 -12.54
C GLU A 436 0.11 -28.13 -13.65
N LYS A 437 -1.18 -27.75 -13.70
CA LYS A 437 -1.67 -26.71 -14.60
C LYS A 437 -1.27 -25.30 -14.16
N LEU A 438 -1.31 -25.02 -12.86
CA LEU A 438 -0.93 -23.74 -12.25
C LEU A 438 0.56 -23.45 -12.44
N SER A 439 1.38 -24.50 -12.40
CA SER A 439 2.81 -24.46 -12.75
C SER A 439 3.08 -24.17 -14.23
N LYS A 440 2.03 -24.13 -15.08
CA LYS A 440 2.11 -23.82 -16.51
C LYS A 440 1.71 -22.38 -16.84
N GLU A 441 1.42 -21.54 -15.84
CA GLU A 441 1.35 -20.08 -16.06
C GLU A 441 2.70 -19.54 -16.54
N GLY A 442 2.68 -18.61 -17.50
CA GLY A 442 3.87 -18.24 -18.29
C GLY A 442 5.05 -17.73 -17.45
N ILE A 443 4.76 -16.93 -16.42
CA ILE A 443 5.74 -16.37 -15.47
C ILE A 443 6.27 -17.41 -14.46
N CYS A 444 5.58 -18.54 -14.29
CA CYS A 444 6.04 -19.68 -13.47
C CYS A 444 6.91 -20.64 -14.28
N GLN A 445 6.59 -20.82 -15.57
CA GLN A 445 7.38 -21.63 -16.51
C GLN A 445 8.72 -21.01 -16.89
N SER A 446 8.84 -19.68 -16.87
CA SER A 446 9.96 -18.97 -17.51
C SER A 446 11.33 -19.29 -16.88
N GLN A 447 12.01 -20.25 -17.50
CA GLN A 447 13.37 -20.66 -17.17
C GLN A 447 14.37 -19.54 -17.49
N HIS A 448 14.57 -18.64 -16.53
CA HIS A 448 15.50 -17.53 -16.69
C HIS A 448 16.95 -18.02 -16.69
N GLN A 449 17.67 -17.73 -17.78
CA GLN A 449 19.13 -17.72 -17.80
C GLN A 449 19.61 -16.60 -16.86
N VAL A 450 20.26 -16.94 -15.77
CA VAL A 450 20.80 -15.98 -14.80
C VAL A 450 22.31 -16.18 -14.72
N GLY A 451 23.02 -15.71 -15.76
CA GLY A 451 24.40 -16.13 -16.04
C GLY A 451 24.45 -17.59 -16.48
N ASN A 452 25.51 -18.32 -16.11
CA ASN A 452 25.74 -19.72 -16.52
C ASN A 452 24.80 -20.75 -15.84
N LYS A 453 23.74 -20.32 -15.16
CA LYS A 453 22.74 -21.18 -14.52
C LYS A 453 21.33 -20.77 -14.91
N THR A 454 20.48 -21.76 -15.13
CA THR A 454 19.03 -21.57 -15.29
C THR A 454 18.36 -21.59 -13.92
N ALA A 455 17.52 -20.61 -13.62
CA ALA A 455 16.66 -20.66 -12.43
C ALA A 455 15.64 -21.81 -12.53
N GLU A 456 15.45 -22.60 -11.45
CA GLU A 456 14.39 -23.62 -11.42
C GLU A 456 13.01 -22.95 -11.57
N SER A 457 12.31 -23.30 -12.66
CA SER A 457 10.90 -22.97 -12.92
C SER A 457 10.03 -23.42 -11.76
N VAL A 458 9.00 -22.64 -11.43
CA VAL A 458 8.12 -22.94 -10.29
C VAL A 458 7.25 -24.16 -10.64
N ASP A 459 7.27 -25.15 -9.75
CA ASP A 459 6.44 -26.35 -9.85
C ASP A 459 5.77 -26.63 -8.51
N PHE A 460 4.48 -26.30 -8.43
CA PHE A 460 3.64 -26.45 -7.26
C PHE A 460 3.30 -27.92 -6.92
N THR A 461 3.52 -28.87 -7.84
CA THR A 461 3.33 -30.31 -7.56
C THR A 461 4.46 -30.88 -6.68
N LYS A 462 5.65 -30.27 -6.73
CA LYS A 462 6.83 -30.73 -5.98
C LYS A 462 6.79 -30.38 -4.49
N ASP A 463 5.78 -29.64 -4.02
CA ASP A 463 5.70 -29.16 -2.63
C ASP A 463 5.16 -30.20 -1.63
N VAL A 464 5.83 -31.34 -1.57
CA VAL A 464 5.82 -32.26 -0.42
C VAL A 464 7.22 -32.32 0.23
N ASN A 465 8.26 -31.86 -0.47
CA ASN A 465 9.67 -31.96 -0.04
C ASN A 465 10.45 -30.63 -0.12
N ASN A 466 9.78 -29.48 0.12
CA ASN A 466 10.40 -28.15 0.30
C ASN A 466 11.42 -27.75 -0.81
N LYS A 467 10.95 -27.54 -2.05
CA LYS A 467 11.81 -27.02 -3.14
C LYS A 467 11.48 -25.62 -3.64
N ILE A 468 10.20 -25.24 -3.68
CA ILE A 468 9.80 -23.91 -4.20
C ILE A 468 9.88 -22.81 -3.13
N PHE A 469 9.62 -23.18 -1.87
CA PHE A 469 9.65 -22.31 -0.67
C PHE A 469 10.93 -22.45 0.19
N SER A 470 11.94 -23.20 -0.28
CA SER A 470 13.23 -23.34 0.43
C SER A 470 14.16 -22.16 0.15
N ARG A 471 15.23 -22.05 0.95
CA ARG A 471 16.36 -21.16 0.64
C ARG A 471 16.90 -21.49 -0.75
N THR A 472 17.27 -20.45 -1.49
CA THR A 472 17.90 -20.57 -2.81
C THR A 472 19.38 -20.90 -2.66
N GLU A 473 20.02 -21.46 -3.69
CA GLU A 473 21.48 -21.73 -3.69
C GLU A 473 22.36 -20.47 -3.50
N TYR A 474 21.78 -19.28 -3.65
CA TYR A 474 22.44 -18.00 -3.36
C TYR A 474 22.45 -17.70 -1.86
N CYS A 475 21.39 -18.09 -1.15
CA CYS A 475 21.15 -17.84 0.27
C CYS A 475 21.56 -19.00 1.22
N GLU A 476 22.25 -20.01 0.71
CA GLU A 476 22.79 -21.11 1.53
C GLU A 476 23.95 -20.63 2.44
N PRO A 477 24.25 -21.32 3.56
CA PRO A 477 25.45 -21.11 4.36
C PRO A 477 26.73 -21.44 3.57
N CYS A 478 27.87 -20.82 3.91
CA CYS A 478 29.14 -21.18 3.30
C CYS A 478 29.49 -22.67 3.48
N PRO A 479 30.14 -23.32 2.50
CA PRO A 479 30.68 -24.67 2.63
C PRO A 479 31.59 -24.80 3.85
N ILE A 480 31.69 -26.01 4.41
CA ILE A 480 32.36 -26.22 5.70
C ILE A 480 33.87 -25.91 5.64
N CYS A 481 34.50 -26.11 4.47
CA CYS A 481 35.90 -25.79 4.21
C CYS A 481 36.14 -24.42 3.57
N GLY A 482 35.10 -23.61 3.35
CA GLY A 482 35.17 -22.49 2.41
C GLY A 482 35.49 -22.94 0.97
N GLY A 483 35.95 -22.03 0.13
CA GLY A 483 36.33 -22.34 -1.24
C GLY A 483 37.15 -21.22 -1.89
N ASN A 484 37.47 -21.38 -3.17
CA ASN A 484 38.10 -20.33 -3.98
C ASN A 484 37.64 -20.43 -5.43
N PHE A 485 37.85 -19.36 -6.19
CA PHE A 485 37.60 -19.37 -7.63
C PHE A 485 38.73 -20.07 -8.40
N VAL A 486 38.35 -20.81 -9.43
CA VAL A 486 39.22 -21.43 -10.45
C VAL A 486 38.50 -21.23 -11.79
N ASP A 487 39.15 -20.60 -12.76
CA ASP A 487 38.58 -20.28 -14.08
C ASP A 487 37.18 -19.59 -14.02
N GLY A 488 36.97 -18.72 -13.03
CA GLY A 488 35.69 -18.01 -12.78
C GLY A 488 34.61 -18.85 -12.10
N VAL A 489 34.90 -20.10 -11.73
CA VAL A 489 33.97 -20.99 -11.01
C VAL A 489 34.43 -21.16 -9.56
N PHE A 490 33.53 -20.95 -8.59
CA PHE A 490 33.82 -21.20 -7.17
C PHE A 490 33.82 -22.71 -6.87
N ILE A 491 34.90 -23.19 -6.26
CA ILE A 491 35.09 -24.59 -5.88
C ILE A 491 35.30 -24.68 -4.37
N SER A 492 34.51 -25.52 -3.69
CA SER A 492 34.67 -25.82 -2.27
C SER A 492 35.96 -26.62 -2.02
N GLN A 493 36.72 -26.28 -0.99
CA GLN A 493 38.00 -26.95 -0.67
C GLN A 493 37.85 -28.31 0.03
N GLY A 494 36.62 -28.78 0.25
CA GLY A 494 36.27 -30.09 0.77
C GLY A 494 34.75 -30.23 0.93
N LYS A 495 34.26 -31.38 1.43
CA LYS A 495 32.83 -31.61 1.68
C LYS A 495 32.51 -31.73 3.17
N GLU A 496 33.38 -32.39 3.93
CA GLU A 496 33.20 -32.64 5.36
C GLU A 496 34.31 -31.98 6.21
N GLU A 497 34.10 -31.86 7.53
CA GLU A 497 35.04 -31.17 8.45
C GLU A 497 36.45 -31.80 8.43
N GLY A 498 36.57 -33.08 8.08
CA GLY A 498 37.84 -33.80 7.96
C GLY A 498 38.57 -33.66 6.61
N ASP A 499 37.90 -33.20 5.55
CA ASP A 499 38.52 -33.01 4.23
C ASP A 499 39.31 -31.70 4.12
N CYS A 500 39.01 -30.74 5.00
CA CYS A 500 39.42 -29.36 4.80
C CYS A 500 40.96 -29.19 4.92
N PRO A 501 41.60 -28.41 4.04
CA PRO A 501 43.00 -28.06 4.21
C PRO A 501 43.20 -27.21 5.48
N GLY A 502 44.39 -27.35 6.10
CA GLY A 502 44.84 -26.43 7.15
C GLY A 502 44.09 -26.49 8.49
N LEU A 503 43.39 -27.59 8.83
CA LEU A 503 42.64 -27.75 10.09
C LEU A 503 43.42 -27.45 11.38
N THR A 504 44.76 -27.53 11.34
CA THR A 504 45.67 -27.15 12.42
C THR A 504 45.72 -25.65 12.71
N ASN A 505 45.27 -24.80 11.77
CA ASN A 505 45.51 -23.35 11.79
C ASN A 505 44.44 -22.56 12.56
N LYS A 506 43.72 -23.22 13.47
CA LYS A 506 42.67 -22.60 14.31
C LYS A 506 43.29 -21.52 15.21
N TYR A 507 42.76 -20.30 15.15
CA TYR A 507 43.24 -19.18 15.99
C TYR A 507 43.07 -19.46 17.49
N THR A 508 44.09 -19.05 18.25
CA THR A 508 44.13 -18.95 19.72
C THR A 508 44.77 -17.60 20.07
N PRO A 509 44.20 -16.79 20.97
CA PRO A 509 44.80 -15.53 21.39
C PRO A 509 46.09 -15.77 22.19
N SER A 510 47.00 -14.77 22.23
CA SER A 510 48.22 -14.88 23.03
C SER A 510 47.94 -15.07 24.53
N PRO A 511 48.71 -15.89 25.28
CA PRO A 511 48.39 -16.26 26.68
C PRO A 511 48.23 -15.10 27.68
N ASN A 512 48.82 -13.93 27.40
CA ASN A 512 48.75 -12.74 28.25
C ASN A 512 47.85 -11.63 27.66
N ALA A 513 47.17 -11.87 26.54
CA ALA A 513 46.33 -10.86 25.90
C ALA A 513 45.03 -10.64 26.69
N THR A 514 44.78 -9.40 27.11
CA THR A 514 43.57 -9.04 27.86
C THR A 514 42.44 -8.68 26.87
N PRO A 515 41.32 -9.42 26.85
CA PRO A 515 40.23 -9.13 25.91
C PRO A 515 39.36 -7.97 26.38
N THR A 516 38.73 -7.29 25.43
CA THR A 516 37.48 -6.56 25.69
C THR A 516 36.33 -7.56 25.62
N ILE A 517 35.47 -7.57 26.65
CA ILE A 517 34.36 -8.52 26.78
C ILE A 517 33.05 -7.86 26.34
N ILE A 518 32.58 -8.25 25.16
CA ILE A 518 31.39 -7.73 24.49
C ILE A 518 30.29 -8.79 24.58
N ASN A 519 29.25 -8.49 25.36
CA ASN A 519 28.13 -9.41 25.59
C ASN A 519 27.05 -9.05 24.57
N VAL A 520 26.87 -9.87 23.54
CA VAL A 520 25.85 -9.62 22.51
C VAL A 520 24.58 -10.37 22.90
N LEU A 521 23.43 -9.67 22.94
CA LEU A 521 22.15 -10.27 23.31
C LEU A 521 21.83 -11.51 22.46
N LYS A 522 21.62 -12.65 23.12
CA LYS A 522 21.37 -13.93 22.45
C LYS A 522 19.90 -14.05 22.04
N LYS A 523 19.66 -14.44 20.78
CA LYS A 523 18.32 -14.74 20.26
C LYS A 523 17.96 -16.21 20.50
N ASP A 524 16.69 -16.48 20.82
CA ASP A 524 16.15 -17.84 20.98
C ASP A 524 15.87 -18.49 19.60
N GLU A 525 16.44 -19.68 19.39
CA GLU A 525 16.51 -20.35 18.07
C GLU A 525 15.15 -20.83 17.48
N LYS A 526 14.06 -20.70 18.24
CA LYS A 526 12.69 -21.06 17.83
C LYS A 526 11.80 -19.85 17.51
N GLY A 527 12.34 -18.63 17.54
CA GLY A 527 11.58 -17.40 17.32
C GLY A 527 11.25 -17.13 15.84
N ASN A 528 9.96 -17.04 15.51
CA ASN A 528 9.50 -16.68 14.16
C ASN A 528 9.49 -15.16 13.93
N ASP A 529 9.14 -14.36 14.95
CA ASP A 529 9.16 -12.90 14.96
C ASP A 529 10.16 -12.36 16.01
N ILE A 530 10.30 -11.04 16.12
CA ILE A 530 11.22 -10.40 17.07
C ILE A 530 10.91 -10.73 18.53
N LEU A 531 9.63 -10.84 18.91
CA LEU A 531 9.24 -11.24 20.28
C LEU A 531 9.56 -12.70 20.56
N GLY A 532 9.33 -13.60 19.60
CA GLY A 532 9.74 -15.00 19.70
C GLY A 532 11.26 -15.15 19.79
N LYS A 533 12.01 -14.39 18.99
CA LYS A 533 13.49 -14.38 18.99
C LYS A 533 14.06 -13.79 20.29
N LEU A 534 13.32 -12.92 20.96
CA LEU A 534 13.72 -12.29 22.22
C LEU A 534 12.88 -12.79 23.41
N LYS A 535 12.19 -13.94 23.31
CA LYS A 535 11.22 -14.41 24.32
C LYS A 535 11.85 -14.57 25.70
N THR A 536 13.06 -15.13 25.81
CA THR A 536 13.80 -15.18 27.08
C THR A 536 14.11 -13.78 27.61
N PHE A 537 14.45 -12.83 26.75
CA PHE A 537 14.83 -11.47 27.14
C PHE A 537 13.62 -10.66 27.60
N CYS A 538 12.58 -10.56 26.76
CA CYS A 538 11.35 -9.80 27.04
C CYS A 538 10.65 -10.26 28.34
N ASN A 539 10.76 -11.54 28.69
CA ASN A 539 10.08 -12.10 29.87
C ASN A 539 10.85 -11.90 31.20
N THR A 540 12.01 -11.24 31.23
CA THR A 540 12.82 -11.04 32.46
C THR A 540 12.34 -9.89 33.36
N ASP A 541 11.03 -9.75 33.55
CA ASP A 541 10.36 -8.71 34.36
C ASP A 541 10.69 -8.79 35.89
N LYS A 542 11.62 -9.67 36.30
CA LYS A 542 11.99 -9.93 37.72
C LYS A 542 13.48 -10.10 38.03
N ASP A 543 14.36 -10.40 37.08
CA ASP A 543 15.80 -10.60 37.41
C ASP A 543 16.76 -10.35 36.24
N LYS A 544 17.51 -9.24 36.29
CA LYS A 544 18.51 -8.87 35.26
C LYS A 544 19.73 -9.81 35.24
N ASN A 545 19.86 -10.71 36.21
CA ASN A 545 20.93 -11.69 36.31
C ASN A 545 20.83 -12.86 35.31
N TYR A 546 19.69 -13.01 34.61
CA TYR A 546 19.42 -14.15 33.72
C TYR A 546 19.43 -13.82 32.21
N ILE A 547 19.91 -12.64 31.81
CA ILE A 547 20.03 -12.26 30.40
C ILE A 547 21.07 -13.17 29.70
N LYS A 548 20.58 -14.04 28.81
CA LYS A 548 21.44 -14.86 27.95
C LYS A 548 22.18 -13.97 26.95
N ASN A 549 23.51 -14.00 26.98
CA ASN A 549 24.36 -13.29 26.05
C ASN A 549 25.38 -14.24 25.42
N ASP A 550 25.71 -14.00 24.17
CA ASP A 550 26.88 -14.59 23.53
C ASP A 550 28.10 -13.72 23.88
N GLU A 551 28.99 -14.25 24.73
CA GLU A 551 30.17 -13.53 25.22
C GLU A 551 31.30 -13.55 24.17
N TRP A 552 31.46 -12.43 23.46
CA TRP A 552 32.55 -12.20 22.52
C TRP A 552 33.74 -11.56 23.22
N LYS A 553 34.92 -12.20 23.10
CA LYS A 553 36.20 -11.71 23.60
C LYS A 553 37.01 -11.19 22.42
N CYS A 554 37.18 -9.87 22.34
CA CYS A 554 37.95 -9.21 21.29
C CYS A 554 39.35 -8.87 21.78
N TYR A 555 40.36 -9.29 21.02
CA TYR A 555 41.78 -9.20 21.36
C TYR A 555 42.52 -8.34 20.32
N HIS A 556 43.06 -7.20 20.77
CA HIS A 556 43.88 -6.31 19.97
C HIS A 556 45.37 -6.54 20.29
N GLU A 557 46.02 -7.44 19.53
CA GLU A 557 47.38 -7.92 19.77
C GLU A 557 48.40 -7.18 18.89
N LYS A 558 48.87 -6.01 19.35
CA LYS A 558 49.73 -5.08 18.58
C LYS A 558 51.00 -5.73 18.00
N GLU A 559 51.73 -6.50 18.79
CA GLU A 559 52.96 -7.17 18.35
C GLU A 559 52.69 -8.22 17.26
N ALA A 560 51.57 -8.95 17.38
CA ALA A 560 51.16 -9.96 16.42
C ALA A 560 50.38 -9.38 15.22
N LYS A 561 50.05 -8.08 15.24
CA LYS A 561 49.16 -7.40 14.28
C LYS A 561 47.84 -8.13 14.06
N ASN A 562 47.29 -8.73 15.11
CA ASN A 562 46.00 -9.42 15.09
C ASN A 562 44.95 -8.60 15.83
N ASP A 563 43.78 -8.43 15.22
CA ASP A 563 42.62 -7.87 15.87
C ASP A 563 41.40 -8.75 15.60
N LYS A 564 41.00 -9.54 16.61
CA LYS A 564 40.10 -10.68 16.44
C LYS A 564 39.15 -10.87 17.60
N CYS A 565 37.89 -11.16 17.29
CA CYS A 565 36.86 -11.51 18.26
C CYS A 565 36.58 -13.01 18.24
N VAL A 566 36.55 -13.62 19.42
CA VAL A 566 36.28 -15.05 19.65
C VAL A 566 35.05 -15.20 20.53
N TRP A 567 34.11 -16.04 20.11
CA TRP A 567 33.02 -16.54 20.96
C TRP A 567 33.08 -18.07 21.02
N GLU A 568 32.97 -18.62 22.23
CA GLU A 568 32.98 -20.06 22.49
C GLU A 568 31.59 -20.48 23.02
N TYR A 569 31.10 -21.63 22.56
CA TYR A 569 29.76 -22.13 22.89
C TYR A 569 29.71 -23.66 22.84
N ASP A 570 28.80 -24.25 23.61
CA ASP A 570 28.57 -25.69 23.62
C ASP A 570 27.48 -26.07 22.60
N GLU A 571 27.76 -27.04 21.73
CA GLU A 571 26.86 -27.55 20.68
C GLU A 571 26.86 -29.09 20.72
N LYS A 572 25.77 -29.69 21.20
CA LYS A 572 25.63 -31.17 21.33
C LYS A 572 26.83 -31.80 22.08
N ASP A 573 27.07 -31.29 23.29
CA ASP A 573 28.14 -31.67 24.21
C ASP A 573 29.57 -31.47 23.66
N LYS A 574 29.73 -30.70 22.58
CA LYS A 574 31.02 -30.32 22.01
C LYS A 574 31.24 -28.81 22.11
N LYS A 575 32.38 -28.42 22.65
CA LYS A 575 32.86 -27.03 22.57
C LYS A 575 33.17 -26.68 21.11
N LYS A 576 32.40 -25.75 20.57
CA LYS A 576 32.64 -25.08 19.29
C LYS A 576 33.00 -23.62 19.55
N LYS A 577 33.60 -22.96 18.57
CA LYS A 577 33.92 -21.53 18.64
C LYS A 577 33.63 -20.85 17.30
N LYS A 578 33.61 -19.52 17.30
CA LYS A 578 33.53 -18.68 16.11
C LYS A 578 34.56 -17.56 16.25
N VAL A 579 35.43 -17.42 15.26
CA VAL A 579 36.49 -16.41 15.17
C VAL A 579 36.18 -15.49 14.01
N LYS A 580 36.32 -14.18 14.26
CA LYS A 580 36.14 -13.09 13.30
C LYS A 580 37.32 -12.13 13.40
N LYS A 581 37.71 -11.42 12.32
CA LYS A 581 38.47 -10.15 12.51
C LYS A 581 37.55 -9.19 13.26
N TYR A 582 38.09 -8.21 14.00
CA TYR A 582 37.21 -7.24 14.69
C TYR A 582 36.28 -6.51 13.69
N ASN A 583 36.77 -6.18 12.49
CA ASN A 583 35.92 -5.58 11.45
C ASN A 583 34.76 -6.51 11.01
N ASP A 584 35.00 -7.82 10.84
CA ASP A 584 33.94 -8.80 10.55
C ASP A 584 32.92 -8.91 11.68
N PHE A 585 33.36 -8.75 12.94
CA PHE A 585 32.49 -8.75 14.11
C PHE A 585 31.65 -7.47 14.20
N PHE A 586 32.25 -6.32 13.89
CA PHE A 586 31.56 -5.05 13.81
C PHE A 586 30.50 -5.05 12.69
N LYS A 587 30.86 -5.47 11.47
CA LYS A 587 29.90 -5.66 10.35
C LYS A 587 28.77 -6.62 10.74
N PHE A 588 29.08 -7.75 11.37
CA PHE A 588 28.10 -8.71 11.87
C PHE A 588 27.13 -8.09 12.90
N TRP A 589 27.65 -7.28 13.83
CA TRP A 589 26.85 -6.63 14.85
C TRP A 589 25.90 -5.58 14.27
N VAL A 590 26.40 -4.67 13.43
CA VAL A 590 25.57 -3.64 12.77
C VAL A 590 24.49 -4.30 11.92
N THR A 591 24.85 -5.34 11.16
CA THR A 591 23.90 -6.10 10.31
C THR A 591 22.73 -6.65 11.12
N HIS A 592 22.99 -7.28 12.26
CA HIS A 592 21.92 -7.85 13.10
C HIS A 592 21.18 -6.84 13.98
N MET A 593 21.77 -5.67 14.25
CA MET A 593 21.08 -4.57 14.95
C MET A 593 20.06 -3.89 14.03
N LEU A 594 20.41 -3.64 12.77
CA LEU A 594 19.50 -3.11 11.74
C LEU A 594 18.38 -4.12 11.41
N ASP A 595 18.71 -5.42 11.33
CA ASP A 595 17.76 -6.52 11.17
C ASP A 595 16.69 -6.54 12.28
N ASP A 596 17.11 -6.45 13.54
CA ASP A 596 16.20 -6.37 14.70
C ASP A 596 15.36 -5.07 14.70
N SER A 597 15.95 -3.92 14.34
CA SER A 597 15.22 -2.64 14.24
C SER A 597 14.10 -2.70 13.20
N MET A 598 14.34 -3.33 12.04
CA MET A 598 13.29 -3.54 11.04
C MET A 598 12.16 -4.42 11.57
N GLU A 599 12.46 -5.53 12.25
CA GLU A 599 11.41 -6.39 12.81
C GLU A 599 10.67 -5.75 13.99
N TRP A 600 11.33 -4.89 14.78
CA TRP A 600 10.68 -4.05 15.78
C TRP A 600 9.75 -3.01 15.13
N LYS A 601 10.18 -2.32 14.06
CA LYS A 601 9.32 -1.40 13.27
C LYS A 601 8.08 -2.12 12.73
N GLU A 602 8.24 -3.34 12.20
CA GLU A 602 7.11 -4.18 11.76
C GLU A 602 6.17 -4.51 12.93
N LYS A 603 6.68 -5.11 14.02
CA LYS A 603 5.85 -5.57 15.14
C LYS A 603 5.18 -4.43 15.92
N LEU A 604 5.77 -3.24 15.93
CA LEU A 604 5.26 -2.04 16.62
C LEU A 604 4.53 -1.05 15.69
N LYS A 605 4.36 -1.36 14.39
CA LYS A 605 3.67 -0.51 13.39
C LYS A 605 2.32 0.01 13.90
N GLY A 606 1.54 -0.83 14.58
CA GLY A 606 0.27 -0.43 15.20
C GLY A 606 0.43 0.43 16.46
N CYS A 607 1.41 0.11 17.31
CA CYS A 607 1.65 0.79 18.60
C CYS A 607 2.20 2.23 18.42
N LEU A 608 2.97 2.46 17.35
CA LEU A 608 3.59 3.74 17.04
C LEU A 608 2.64 4.71 16.28
N LYS A 609 1.55 4.21 15.69
CA LYS A 609 0.57 5.03 14.94
C LYS A 609 -0.20 6.02 15.83
N ASN A 610 -0.67 7.10 15.20
CA ASN A 610 -1.36 8.21 15.87
C ASN A 610 -2.85 7.91 16.14
N GLY A 611 -3.15 7.16 17.20
CA GLY A 611 -4.52 6.99 17.71
C GLY A 611 -4.59 6.61 19.18
N THR A 612 -5.34 7.37 19.99
CA THR A 612 -5.41 7.18 21.46
C THR A 612 -5.91 5.80 21.89
N THR A 613 -6.89 5.22 21.18
CA THR A 613 -7.48 3.92 21.54
C THR A 613 -6.52 2.74 21.36
N ILE A 614 -5.68 2.77 20.33
CA ILE A 614 -4.70 1.70 20.05
C ILE A 614 -3.57 1.75 21.09
N LYS A 615 -3.13 2.98 21.41
CA LYS A 615 -2.15 3.32 22.45
C LYS A 615 -2.52 2.89 23.88
N CYS A 616 -3.67 2.22 24.07
CA CYS A 616 -4.10 1.66 25.35
C CYS A 616 -4.54 0.19 25.31
N LYS A 617 -4.30 -0.55 24.19
CA LYS A 617 -4.40 -2.03 24.16
C LYS A 617 -3.26 -2.65 25.00
N ASN A 618 -3.54 -3.77 25.69
CA ASN A 618 -2.53 -4.49 26.49
C ASN A 618 -1.38 -5.04 25.62
N GLY A 619 -1.71 -5.56 24.42
CA GLY A 619 -0.75 -6.21 23.51
C GLY A 619 0.43 -5.35 23.05
N CYS A 620 0.33 -4.02 23.10
CA CYS A 620 1.46 -3.12 22.81
C CYS A 620 2.32 -2.80 24.05
N LYS A 621 1.80 -2.93 25.28
CA LYS A 621 2.51 -2.52 26.51
C LYS A 621 3.79 -3.35 26.74
N THR A 622 3.71 -4.67 26.59
CA THR A 622 4.87 -5.57 26.78
C THR A 622 5.88 -5.45 25.63
N PRO A 623 5.49 -5.43 24.35
CA PRO A 623 6.40 -5.18 23.23
C PRO A 623 7.10 -3.81 23.30
N CYS A 624 6.39 -2.70 23.57
CA CYS A 624 7.03 -1.39 23.74
C CYS A 624 8.12 -1.41 24.82
N LYS A 625 7.84 -2.03 25.98
CA LYS A 625 8.83 -2.20 27.08
C LYS A 625 10.03 -3.06 26.68
N CYS A 626 9.81 -4.15 25.95
CA CYS A 626 10.90 -5.01 25.51
C CYS A 626 11.76 -4.32 24.43
N TYR A 627 11.16 -3.52 23.56
CA TYR A 627 11.89 -2.67 22.60
C TYR A 627 12.73 -1.60 23.31
N GLU A 628 12.17 -0.88 24.28
CA GLU A 628 12.93 0.08 25.12
C GLU A 628 14.12 -0.61 25.82
N SER A 629 13.89 -1.80 26.39
CA SER A 629 14.94 -2.62 27.01
C SER A 629 16.00 -3.11 25.99
N TRP A 630 15.58 -3.46 24.77
CA TRP A 630 16.47 -3.88 23.68
C TRP A 630 17.35 -2.72 23.22
N VAL A 631 16.79 -1.51 23.05
CA VAL A 631 17.58 -0.30 22.72
C VAL A 631 18.61 -0.01 23.81
N GLU A 632 18.22 -0.05 25.10
CA GLU A 632 19.19 0.14 26.19
C GLU A 632 20.35 -0.88 26.10
N GLU A 633 20.08 -2.15 25.80
CA GLU A 633 21.13 -3.16 25.67
C GLU A 633 21.98 -2.96 24.41
N LYS A 634 21.40 -2.55 23.28
CA LYS A 634 22.17 -2.20 22.08
C LYS A 634 23.05 -0.97 22.27
N GLN A 635 22.66 0.00 23.09
CA GLN A 635 23.53 1.11 23.49
C GLN A 635 24.72 0.64 24.36
N LYS A 636 24.52 -0.34 25.26
CA LYS A 636 25.60 -0.95 26.08
C LYS A 636 26.55 -1.81 25.22
N GLU A 637 26.00 -2.59 24.29
CA GLU A 637 26.75 -3.35 23.28
C GLU A 637 27.61 -2.40 22.43
N TRP A 638 26.99 -1.36 21.86
CA TRP A 638 27.67 -0.37 21.01
C TRP A 638 28.81 0.35 21.73
N MET A 639 28.59 0.78 22.97
CA MET A 639 29.64 1.44 23.77
C MET A 639 30.88 0.56 23.91
N LYS A 640 30.73 -0.75 24.14
CA LYS A 640 31.85 -1.69 24.26
C LYS A 640 32.56 -1.91 22.92
N ILE A 641 31.80 -1.98 21.82
CA ILE A 641 32.31 -2.14 20.45
C ILE A 641 33.16 -0.91 20.08
N ARG A 642 32.59 0.29 20.16
CA ARG A 642 33.30 1.56 19.90
C ARG A 642 34.55 1.73 20.78
N ASN A 643 34.48 1.35 22.06
CA ASN A 643 35.65 1.38 22.95
C ASN A 643 36.75 0.40 22.51
N HIS A 644 36.42 -0.75 21.92
CA HIS A 644 37.43 -1.66 21.37
C HIS A 644 38.09 -1.08 20.11
N PHE A 645 37.30 -0.52 19.19
CA PHE A 645 37.83 0.19 18.02
C PHE A 645 38.81 1.31 18.41
N TYR A 646 38.54 2.03 19.52
CA TYR A 646 39.44 3.07 20.05
C TYR A 646 40.74 2.52 20.68
N THR A 647 40.96 1.20 20.76
CA THR A 647 42.27 0.61 21.13
C THR A 647 43.24 0.49 19.95
N GLN A 648 42.71 0.54 18.73
CA GLN A 648 43.46 0.40 17.48
C GLN A 648 44.37 1.61 17.24
N ASP A 649 45.50 1.40 16.56
CA ASP A 649 46.42 2.44 16.11
C ASP A 649 46.76 2.31 14.61
N GLY A 650 47.50 3.29 14.08
CA GLY A 650 47.97 3.27 12.69
C GLY A 650 47.15 4.07 11.68
N PHE A 651 46.07 4.76 12.09
CA PHE A 651 45.20 5.56 11.21
C PHE A 651 45.86 6.77 10.52
N GLY A 652 47.13 7.07 10.83
CA GLY A 652 47.92 8.07 10.13
C GLY A 652 47.64 9.51 10.55
N LYS A 653 47.92 10.46 9.65
CA LYS A 653 47.81 11.90 9.94
C LYS A 653 47.17 12.69 8.80
N GLY A 654 46.11 13.43 9.12
CA GLY A 654 45.47 14.42 8.25
C GLY A 654 46.00 15.83 8.59
N ALA A 655 46.42 16.60 7.59
CA ALA A 655 46.96 17.96 7.77
C ALA A 655 48.08 18.11 8.84
N GLY A 656 48.79 17.02 9.16
CA GLY A 656 49.85 16.97 10.19
C GLY A 656 49.38 16.59 11.60
N GLN A 657 48.07 16.52 11.85
CA GLN A 657 47.46 16.03 13.09
C GLN A 657 47.05 14.55 12.94
N GLU A 658 46.97 13.82 14.06
CA GLU A 658 46.48 12.44 14.08
C GLU A 658 44.98 12.41 13.80
N ILE A 659 44.51 11.50 12.93
CA ILE A 659 43.09 11.45 12.55
C ILE A 659 42.30 10.84 13.70
N PRO A 660 41.28 11.52 14.27
CA PRO A 660 40.50 10.97 15.37
C PRO A 660 39.73 9.70 14.96
N HIS A 661 39.71 8.69 15.81
CA HIS A 661 39.06 7.39 15.53
C HIS A 661 37.61 7.51 15.07
N TYR A 662 36.80 8.41 15.65
CA TYR A 662 35.39 8.58 15.24
C TYR A 662 35.25 8.99 13.76
N VAL A 663 36.20 9.76 13.21
CA VAL A 663 36.19 10.16 11.80
C VAL A 663 36.40 8.94 10.90
N ILE A 664 37.31 8.03 11.27
CA ILE A 664 37.54 6.78 10.53
C ILE A 664 36.33 5.84 10.64
N LEU A 665 35.79 5.71 11.85
CA LEU A 665 34.64 4.86 12.15
C LEU A 665 33.40 5.29 11.35
N GLU A 666 33.15 6.60 11.29
CA GLU A 666 32.04 7.19 10.56
C GLU A 666 32.26 7.13 9.04
N GLN A 667 33.48 7.41 8.54
CA GLN A 667 33.79 7.26 7.12
C GLN A 667 33.63 5.81 6.63
N PHE A 668 34.00 4.83 7.45
CA PHE A 668 33.76 3.41 7.17
C PHE A 668 32.26 3.10 7.15
N LEU A 669 31.51 3.56 8.17
CA LEU A 669 30.07 3.34 8.26
C LEU A 669 29.34 3.92 7.04
N GLU A 670 29.62 5.16 6.66
CA GLU A 670 29.05 5.78 5.46
C GLU A 670 29.45 5.04 4.18
N ASN A 671 30.75 5.06 3.84
CA ASN A 671 31.22 4.81 2.48
C ASN A 671 31.50 3.32 2.18
N GLU A 672 31.72 2.47 3.20
CA GLU A 672 31.93 1.03 3.02
C GLU A 672 30.69 0.21 3.43
N TYR A 673 30.01 0.60 4.52
CA TYR A 673 28.88 -0.16 5.04
C TYR A 673 27.52 0.29 4.47
N PHE A 674 27.09 1.53 4.72
CA PHE A 674 25.74 2.02 4.41
C PHE A 674 25.49 2.30 2.93
N ASP A 675 26.40 3.01 2.25
CA ASP A 675 26.32 3.22 0.81
C ASP A 675 26.27 1.86 0.07
N GLY A 676 27.00 0.87 0.60
CA GLY A 676 27.03 -0.50 0.08
C GLY A 676 25.72 -1.28 0.17
N ILE A 677 24.90 -1.09 1.21
CA ILE A 677 23.65 -1.86 1.41
C ILE A 677 22.41 -1.19 0.83
N SER A 678 22.49 0.07 0.39
CA SER A 678 21.31 0.83 -0.03
C SER A 678 20.54 0.24 -1.23
N ASP A 679 21.23 -0.55 -2.08
CA ASP A 679 20.65 -1.28 -3.22
C ASP A 679 20.21 -2.72 -2.87
N ALA A 680 20.53 -3.22 -1.67
CA ALA A 680 20.29 -4.61 -1.27
C ALA A 680 18.99 -4.80 -0.45
N TYR A 681 18.46 -3.72 0.12
CA TYR A 681 17.28 -3.71 0.97
C TYR A 681 15.96 -3.87 0.21
N ALA A 682 14.94 -4.40 0.90
CA ALA A 682 13.61 -4.67 0.34
C ALA A 682 12.49 -3.70 0.82
N ASP A 683 12.76 -2.83 1.80
CA ASP A 683 11.87 -1.74 2.23
C ASP A 683 12.48 -0.37 1.86
N PRO A 684 11.99 0.29 0.80
CA PRO A 684 12.45 1.63 0.42
C PRO A 684 12.18 2.69 1.50
N GLN A 685 11.10 2.59 2.28
CA GLN A 685 10.74 3.59 3.29
C GLN A 685 11.69 3.55 4.50
N HIS A 686 12.09 2.36 4.96
CA HIS A 686 13.09 2.23 6.02
C HIS A 686 14.47 2.68 5.52
N MET A 687 14.86 2.34 4.28
CA MET A 687 16.11 2.85 3.70
C MET A 687 16.11 4.36 3.52
N GLU A 688 15.01 4.98 3.11
CA GLU A 688 14.94 6.43 2.93
C GLU A 688 15.03 7.17 4.27
N LYS A 689 14.49 6.59 5.35
CA LYS A 689 14.73 7.08 6.73
C LYS A 689 16.22 7.00 7.11
N ILE A 690 16.90 5.89 6.81
CA ILE A 690 18.35 5.75 7.03
C ILE A 690 19.16 6.76 6.19
N ARG A 691 18.81 6.97 4.91
CA ARG A 691 19.43 7.96 4.02
C ARG A 691 19.27 9.38 4.52
N LYS A 692 18.07 9.75 4.99
CA LYS A 692 17.84 11.07 5.58
C LYS A 692 18.70 11.28 6.84
N THR A 693 18.78 10.28 7.72
CA THR A 693 19.69 10.32 8.87
C THR A 693 21.15 10.49 8.42
N LEU A 694 21.63 9.69 7.46
CA LEU A 694 22.99 9.81 6.87
C LEU A 694 23.26 11.25 6.38
N GLU A 695 22.33 11.86 5.66
CA GLU A 695 22.48 13.24 5.21
C GLU A 695 22.53 14.26 6.35
N GLU A 696 21.68 14.12 7.36
CA GLU A 696 21.65 15.00 8.53
C GLU A 696 22.96 14.89 9.34
N LYS A 697 23.52 13.68 9.49
CA LYS A 697 24.86 13.47 10.09
C LYS A 697 25.98 14.08 9.25
N LYS A 698 25.95 13.90 7.92
CA LYS A 698 26.90 14.52 6.99
C LYS A 698 26.85 16.06 7.08
N LYS A 699 25.67 16.66 7.28
CA LYS A 699 25.49 18.11 7.48
C LYS A 699 26.01 18.58 8.84
N GLU A 700 25.68 17.89 9.93
CA GLU A 700 26.15 18.21 11.29
C GLU A 700 27.69 18.13 11.42
N ARG A 701 28.31 17.05 10.96
CA ARG A 701 29.77 16.85 11.04
C ARG A 701 30.56 17.90 10.27
N ASN A 702 29.97 18.45 9.21
CA ASN A 702 30.53 19.56 8.44
C ASN A 702 30.37 20.93 9.14
N ALA A 703 29.43 21.05 10.09
CA ALA A 703 29.19 22.27 10.89
C ALA A 703 29.97 22.26 12.21
N ASP A 704 30.00 21.12 12.92
CA ASP A 704 30.85 20.89 14.09
C ASP A 704 31.66 19.59 13.93
N ALA A 705 32.89 19.75 13.48
CA ALA A 705 33.85 18.65 13.34
C ALA A 705 34.32 18.06 14.69
N SER A 706 33.91 18.62 15.84
CA SER A 706 34.25 18.13 17.17
C SER A 706 33.24 17.13 17.76
N ASN A 707 32.07 16.95 17.14
CA ASN A 707 31.14 15.89 17.55
C ASN A 707 31.77 14.49 17.32
N LYS A 708 31.61 13.61 18.30
CA LYS A 708 32.15 12.24 18.36
C LYS A 708 31.09 11.16 18.23
N GLU A 709 29.82 11.56 18.13
CA GLU A 709 28.68 10.69 17.90
C GLU A 709 28.72 10.18 16.46
N THR A 710 28.55 8.88 16.29
CA THR A 710 28.50 8.21 14.97
C THR A 710 27.04 8.05 14.53
N ILE A 711 26.80 7.75 13.26
CA ILE A 711 25.46 7.37 12.80
C ILE A 711 24.85 6.23 13.62
N ILE A 712 25.65 5.29 14.15
CA ILE A 712 25.12 4.22 15.02
C ILE A 712 24.61 4.77 16.36
N ASP A 713 25.25 5.80 16.92
CA ASP A 713 24.75 6.49 18.12
C ASP A 713 23.40 7.15 17.84
N PHE A 714 23.28 7.87 16.73
CA PHE A 714 22.04 8.56 16.36
C PHE A 714 20.90 7.63 15.92
N LEU A 715 21.21 6.49 15.28
CA LEU A 715 20.21 5.46 15.04
C LEU A 715 19.71 4.89 16.37
N LEU A 716 20.60 4.57 17.32
CA LEU A 716 20.20 4.07 18.64
C LEU A 716 19.53 5.13 19.53
N GLU A 717 19.80 6.42 19.32
CA GLU A 717 19.05 7.52 19.94
C GLU A 717 17.63 7.59 19.36
N HIS A 718 17.50 7.58 18.03
CA HIS A 718 16.23 7.58 17.32
C HIS A 718 15.35 6.39 17.72
N GLU A 719 15.89 5.16 17.69
CA GLU A 719 15.16 3.97 18.17
C GLU A 719 14.76 4.12 19.64
N GLY A 720 15.61 4.79 20.45
CA GLY A 720 15.31 5.12 21.83
C GLY A 720 14.23 6.19 22.00
N GLU A 721 14.08 7.11 21.06
CA GLU A 721 12.94 8.03 21.01
C GLU A 721 11.66 7.28 20.64
N ASP A 722 11.67 6.46 19.58
CA ASP A 722 10.48 5.73 19.12
C ASP A 722 10.05 4.69 20.17
N ALA A 723 10.99 4.06 20.88
CA ALA A 723 10.72 3.24 22.05
C ALA A 723 10.05 4.04 23.18
N LYS A 724 10.55 5.23 23.53
CA LYS A 724 9.91 6.12 24.51
C LYS A 724 8.54 6.61 24.05
N LYS A 725 8.34 6.89 22.76
CA LYS A 725 7.02 7.25 22.19
C LYS A 725 6.05 6.08 22.34
N CYS A 726 6.53 4.84 22.15
CA CYS A 726 5.79 3.60 22.38
C CYS A 726 5.41 3.45 23.87
N THR A 727 6.37 3.48 24.80
CA THR A 727 6.12 3.22 26.23
C THR A 727 5.31 4.33 26.90
N ASN A 728 5.58 5.61 26.62
CA ASN A 728 4.78 6.72 27.16
C ASN A 728 3.34 6.72 26.64
N SER A 729 3.11 6.30 25.39
CA SER A 729 1.75 6.17 24.84
C SER A 729 0.89 5.20 25.66
N HIS A 730 1.51 4.18 26.27
CA HIS A 730 0.86 3.15 27.10
C HIS A 730 0.91 3.46 28.61
N ASN A 731 0.93 4.74 29.01
CA ASN A 731 0.87 5.16 30.41
C ASN A 731 -0.43 4.69 31.08
N ASP A 732 -0.32 3.83 32.10
CA ASP A 732 -1.46 3.29 32.85
C ASP A 732 -2.39 4.38 33.41
N GLN A 733 -1.89 5.57 33.77
CA GLN A 733 -2.73 6.65 34.29
C GLN A 733 -3.61 7.25 33.19
N GLU A 734 -3.07 7.48 32.00
CA GLU A 734 -3.80 8.05 30.87
C GLU A 734 -4.77 7.02 30.28
N CYS A 735 -4.33 5.76 30.14
CA CYS A 735 -5.19 4.68 29.67
C CYS A 735 -6.34 4.37 30.63
N ASN A 736 -6.15 4.49 31.95
CA ASN A 736 -7.26 4.38 32.89
C ASN A 736 -8.19 5.60 32.85
N GLN A 737 -7.69 6.81 32.61
CA GLN A 737 -8.54 7.99 32.39
C GLN A 737 -9.38 7.85 31.10
N GLN A 738 -8.80 7.37 30.00
CA GLN A 738 -9.54 7.11 28.75
C GLN A 738 -10.62 6.04 28.94
N LYS A 739 -10.31 4.92 29.61
CA LYS A 739 -11.31 3.88 29.96
C LYS A 739 -12.47 4.46 30.80
N GLN A 740 -12.16 5.33 31.77
CA GLN A 740 -13.18 6.02 32.60
C GLN A 740 -14.00 7.09 31.83
N GLN A 741 -13.51 7.58 30.69
CA GLN A 741 -14.28 8.48 29.81
C GLN A 741 -15.20 7.68 28.88
N GLN A 742 -14.73 6.56 28.32
CA GLN A 742 -15.54 5.67 27.48
C GLN A 742 -16.70 5.03 28.27
N GLN A 743 -16.48 4.68 29.55
CA GLN A 743 -17.53 4.18 30.45
C GLN A 743 -18.58 5.24 30.87
N LYS A 744 -18.52 6.48 30.38
CA LYS A 744 -19.47 7.55 30.71
C LYS A 744 -20.50 7.89 29.63
N GLN A 745 -20.58 7.12 28.54
CA GLN A 745 -21.78 7.16 27.70
C GLN A 745 -22.95 6.50 28.44
N PRO A 746 -24.13 7.15 28.57
CA PRO A 746 -25.28 6.55 29.24
C PRO A 746 -25.91 5.45 28.38
N THR A 747 -25.99 4.24 28.93
CA THR A 747 -26.72 3.14 28.32
C THR A 747 -28.22 3.45 28.28
N GLY A 748 -28.75 3.79 27.11
CA GLY A 748 -30.19 3.94 26.92
C GLY A 748 -30.91 2.59 27.05
N ASP A 749 -31.81 2.49 28.03
CA ASP A 749 -32.50 1.24 28.37
C ASP A 749 -33.20 0.57 27.18
N ARG A 750 -32.99 -0.73 27.03
CA ARG A 750 -33.93 -1.65 26.37
C ARG A 750 -34.21 -2.83 27.28
N ALA A 751 -35.46 -2.89 27.75
CA ALA A 751 -35.87 -3.80 28.81
C ALA A 751 -35.76 -5.29 28.41
N ARG A 752 -35.16 -6.09 29.30
CA ARG A 752 -35.13 -7.55 29.20
C ARG A 752 -36.36 -8.12 29.90
N SER A 753 -37.25 -8.76 29.15
CA SER A 753 -38.44 -9.42 29.72
C SER A 753 -38.04 -10.61 30.61
N GLN A 754 -38.86 -10.91 31.61
CA GLN A 754 -38.59 -11.94 32.63
C GLN A 754 -39.22 -13.29 32.27
N THR A 755 -38.56 -14.38 32.66
CA THR A 755 -39.12 -15.73 32.74
C THR A 755 -38.72 -16.40 34.06
N PRO A 756 -39.55 -17.30 34.63
CA PRO A 756 -39.46 -17.70 36.06
C PRO A 756 -38.56 -18.93 36.33
N PRO A 757 -38.15 -19.18 37.59
CA PRO A 757 -37.18 -20.22 37.97
C PRO A 757 -37.78 -21.58 38.40
N GLY A 758 -37.00 -22.67 38.28
CA GLY A 758 -37.36 -24.02 38.76
C GLY A 758 -36.15 -24.94 39.06
N ARG A 759 -36.11 -25.50 40.28
CA ARG A 759 -35.09 -26.40 40.90
C ARG A 759 -35.30 -27.90 40.52
N PRO A 760 -34.52 -28.90 40.99
CA PRO A 760 -33.19 -28.90 41.67
C PRO A 760 -32.16 -30.02 41.26
N GLN A 761 -30.88 -29.79 41.58
CA GLN A 761 -29.81 -30.71 42.07
C GLN A 761 -29.78 -32.22 41.75
N SER A 762 -28.62 -32.70 41.25
CA SER A 762 -27.96 -33.93 41.73
C SER A 762 -26.42 -33.90 41.55
N SER A 763 -25.70 -34.49 42.51
CA SER A 763 -24.24 -34.75 42.59
C SER A 763 -24.04 -35.84 43.65
N PRO A 764 -22.86 -36.50 43.83
CA PRO A 764 -21.57 -36.42 43.13
C PRO A 764 -21.31 -37.74 42.33
N ALA A 765 -20.11 -38.18 41.94
CA ALA A 765 -18.71 -37.71 42.08
C ALA A 765 -17.91 -38.15 40.82
N ASP A 766 -16.67 -37.69 40.64
CA ASP A 766 -15.47 -38.55 40.68
C ASP A 766 -14.17 -37.72 40.45
N GLU A 767 -13.05 -38.40 40.63
CA GLU A 767 -11.69 -37.97 41.04
C GLU A 767 -10.89 -37.10 40.02
N ASP A 768 -9.80 -36.52 40.52
CA ASP A 768 -8.94 -35.53 39.85
C ASP A 768 -7.98 -36.12 38.79
N GLU A 769 -7.85 -35.48 37.62
CA GLU A 769 -6.59 -35.40 36.86
C GLU A 769 -6.40 -33.97 36.31
N GLU A 770 -5.20 -33.40 36.44
CA GLU A 770 -4.84 -32.07 35.91
C GLU A 770 -4.05 -32.22 34.59
N GLU A 771 -4.63 -31.78 33.47
CA GLU A 771 -3.85 -31.40 32.28
C GLU A 771 -4.05 -29.90 32.01
N ASN A 772 -2.93 -29.15 31.88
CA ASN A 772 -2.95 -27.75 31.47
C ASN A 772 -2.82 -27.69 29.94
N ASP A 773 -3.94 -27.51 29.24
CA ASP A 773 -3.91 -27.13 27.82
C ASP A 773 -3.42 -25.68 27.67
N GLU A 774 -2.54 -25.43 26.69
CA GLU A 774 -1.94 -24.12 26.46
C GLU A 774 -2.87 -23.22 25.61
N GLU A 775 -3.27 -22.07 26.12
CA GLU A 775 -4.04 -21.07 25.36
C GLU A 775 -3.12 -20.34 24.35
N GLU A 776 -3.26 -20.64 23.05
CA GLU A 776 -2.60 -19.86 21.97
C GLU A 776 -3.40 -18.57 21.67
N GLU A 777 -2.91 -17.41 22.11
CA GLU A 777 -3.53 -16.10 21.84
C GLU A 777 -3.27 -15.62 20.39
N GLU A 778 -4.34 -15.48 19.59
CA GLU A 778 -4.29 -14.92 18.24
C GLU A 778 -4.48 -13.39 18.22
N GLU A 779 -3.50 -12.62 17.75
CA GLU A 779 -3.60 -11.15 17.67
C GLU A 779 -4.45 -10.63 16.48
N GLU A 780 -4.87 -9.36 16.58
CA GLU A 780 -5.71 -8.68 15.57
C GLU A 780 -4.89 -7.73 14.69
N GLU A 781 -4.67 -8.09 13.43
CA GLU A 781 -4.07 -7.20 12.43
C GLU A 781 -5.11 -6.28 11.79
N GLU A 782 -5.21 -5.04 12.27
CA GLU A 782 -5.99 -3.97 11.66
C GLU A 782 -5.05 -2.98 10.95
N GLU A 783 -5.12 -2.91 9.62
CA GLU A 783 -4.31 -1.99 8.81
C GLU A 783 -5.20 -0.83 8.35
N THR A 784 -4.87 0.40 8.77
CA THR A 784 -5.46 1.64 8.26
C THR A 784 -4.40 2.53 7.63
N GLU A 785 -4.80 3.24 6.57
CA GLU A 785 -3.94 3.83 5.54
C GLU A 785 -3.05 4.99 6.01
N GLU A 786 -1.98 5.24 5.27
CA GLU A 786 -1.24 6.51 5.27
C GLU A 786 -1.17 7.06 3.84
N GLN A 787 -1.41 8.36 3.68
CA GLN A 787 -1.42 9.02 2.36
C GLN A 787 -0.03 9.59 2.02
N PRO A 788 0.50 9.39 0.81
CA PRO A 788 1.78 9.98 0.41
C PRO A 788 1.66 11.48 0.15
N VAL A 789 2.60 12.25 0.69
CA VAL A 789 2.81 13.66 0.32
C VAL A 789 3.86 13.72 -0.77
N VAL A 790 3.50 14.22 -1.95
CA VAL A 790 4.41 14.36 -3.10
C VAL A 790 4.90 15.80 -3.19
N GLU A 791 6.14 16.05 -2.81
CA GLU A 791 6.89 17.24 -3.22
C GLU A 791 7.78 16.88 -4.42
N GLN A 792 7.72 17.68 -5.48
CA GLN A 792 8.57 17.52 -6.67
C GLN A 792 9.70 18.54 -6.65
N GLU A 793 10.95 18.09 -6.62
CA GLU A 793 12.06 18.84 -7.21
C GLU A 793 12.84 17.97 -8.22
N GLY A 794 13.32 18.59 -9.29
CA GLY A 794 13.91 17.92 -10.44
C GLY A 794 15.43 17.84 -10.40
N SER A 795 15.99 16.88 -11.13
CA SER A 795 17.45 16.70 -11.24
C SER A 795 18.12 17.75 -12.13
N GLY A 796 19.40 18.01 -11.89
CA GLY A 796 20.22 18.84 -12.77
C GLY A 796 21.68 18.97 -12.31
N GLU A 797 22.58 18.16 -12.86
CA GLU A 797 24.02 18.30 -12.61
C GLU A 797 24.76 18.96 -13.80
N VAL A 798 25.17 20.21 -13.55
CA VAL A 798 26.36 20.94 -14.04
C VAL A 798 27.12 20.40 -15.27
N LYS A 799 27.22 21.22 -16.32
CA LYS A 799 28.50 21.55 -17.01
C LYS A 799 28.55 23.01 -17.45
N GLU A 800 29.73 23.62 -17.27
CA GLU A 800 30.06 25.01 -17.64
C GLU A 800 31.29 25.00 -18.58
N VAL A 801 31.43 26.00 -19.49
CA VAL A 801 32.67 26.77 -19.77
C VAL A 801 32.57 27.65 -21.05
N LYS A 802 32.60 28.97 -20.85
CA LYS A 802 33.23 30.08 -21.63
C LYS A 802 32.94 30.30 -23.13
N GLU A 803 32.04 31.27 -23.36
CA GLU A 803 32.34 32.65 -23.83
C GLU A 803 33.10 32.91 -25.18
N SER A 804 32.46 33.73 -26.04
CA SER A 804 33.09 34.78 -26.87
C SER A 804 32.07 35.89 -27.18
N LYS A 805 32.49 37.17 -27.17
CA LYS A 805 31.68 38.39 -27.48
C LYS A 805 32.02 38.91 -28.89
N GLU A 806 31.48 39.98 -29.50
CA GLU A 806 30.52 41.09 -29.19
C GLU A 806 29.93 41.56 -30.56
N VAL A 807 28.96 42.46 -30.83
CA VAL A 807 28.22 43.61 -30.22
C VAL A 807 26.74 43.48 -30.74
N GLY A 808 25.63 44.15 -30.34
CA GLY A 808 25.33 45.53 -29.87
C GLY A 808 25.27 46.55 -31.05
N PRO A 809 24.55 47.69 -30.99
CA PRO A 809 23.81 48.33 -29.88
C PRO A 809 22.33 48.73 -30.25
N PRO A 810 21.59 49.60 -29.51
CA PRO A 810 21.70 50.05 -28.11
C PRO A 810 20.47 49.66 -27.24
N LYS A 811 20.41 50.14 -25.99
CA LYS A 811 19.22 50.02 -25.09
C LYS A 811 18.15 51.08 -25.37
N GLU A 812 16.89 50.72 -25.14
CA GLU A 812 15.81 51.64 -24.72
C GLU A 812 15.03 51.01 -23.55
N THR A 813 14.34 51.81 -22.73
CA THR A 813 13.83 51.42 -21.41
C THR A 813 12.38 50.92 -21.41
N THR A 814 12.13 49.74 -20.84
CA THR A 814 10.79 49.29 -20.46
C THR A 814 10.19 50.17 -19.36
N LYS A 815 8.87 50.40 -19.41
CA LYS A 815 8.13 51.15 -18.38
C LYS A 815 7.54 50.19 -17.36
N GLU A 816 7.68 50.50 -16.07
CA GLU A 816 6.88 49.87 -15.03
C GLU A 816 5.39 50.22 -15.19
N VAL A 817 4.52 49.26 -14.89
CA VAL A 817 3.07 49.42 -14.84
C VAL A 817 2.63 49.22 -13.41
N ASN A 818 2.14 50.29 -12.76
CA ASN A 818 1.73 50.26 -11.35
C ASN A 818 0.40 49.48 -11.18
N PRO A 819 0.36 48.35 -10.46
CA PRO A 819 -0.88 47.59 -10.26
C PRO A 819 -1.93 48.35 -9.43
N CYS A 820 -1.50 49.23 -8.53
CA CYS A 820 -2.41 49.98 -7.65
C CYS A 820 -3.35 50.91 -8.44
N ASP A 821 -2.86 51.51 -9.53
CA ASP A 821 -3.66 52.39 -10.39
C ASP A 821 -4.75 51.60 -11.16
N ILE A 822 -4.46 50.35 -11.54
CA ILE A 822 -5.43 49.45 -12.19
C ILE A 822 -6.55 49.07 -11.20
N VAL A 823 -6.19 48.70 -9.97
CA VAL A 823 -7.15 48.38 -8.90
C VAL A 823 -8.01 49.59 -8.56
N SER A 824 -7.40 50.77 -8.40
CA SER A 824 -8.13 52.02 -8.12
C SER A 824 -9.15 52.36 -9.22
N ASN A 825 -8.78 52.18 -10.50
CA ASN A 825 -9.70 52.39 -11.62
C ASN A 825 -10.85 51.36 -11.63
N LEU A 826 -10.61 50.09 -11.30
CA LEU A 826 -11.65 49.05 -11.24
C LEU A 826 -12.70 49.32 -10.16
N PHE A 827 -12.28 49.72 -8.95
CA PHE A 827 -13.19 49.97 -7.83
C PHE A 827 -13.81 51.38 -7.80
N SER A 828 -13.40 52.27 -8.70
CA SER A 828 -13.92 53.65 -8.84
C SER A 828 -15.45 53.76 -9.05
N ASN A 829 -16.12 52.70 -9.49
CA ASN A 829 -17.58 52.68 -9.66
C ASN A 829 -18.18 51.32 -9.27
N THR A 830 -18.47 51.16 -7.98
CA THR A 830 -19.06 49.95 -7.38
C THR A 830 -20.43 49.55 -7.94
N LYS A 831 -21.15 50.46 -8.64
CA LYS A 831 -22.44 50.14 -9.27
C LYS A 831 -22.33 49.14 -10.43
N LYS A 832 -21.11 48.85 -10.92
CA LYS A 832 -20.88 47.81 -11.95
C LYS A 832 -21.00 46.37 -11.43
N PHE A 833 -21.13 46.15 -10.12
CA PHE A 833 -21.10 44.83 -9.50
C PHE A 833 -22.41 44.42 -8.78
N SER A 834 -23.48 45.23 -8.89
CA SER A 834 -24.78 44.98 -8.24
C SER A 834 -25.35 43.58 -8.48
N ASP A 835 -25.21 43.13 -9.72
CA ASP A 835 -25.91 41.95 -10.23
C ASP A 835 -25.26 40.65 -9.69
N ALA A 836 -23.94 40.70 -9.44
CA ALA A 836 -23.20 39.64 -8.75
C ALA A 836 -23.61 39.53 -7.27
N CYS A 837 -23.86 40.65 -6.59
CA CYS A 837 -24.36 40.64 -5.21
C CYS A 837 -25.76 40.01 -5.11
N GLY A 838 -26.63 40.25 -6.12
CA GLY A 838 -27.98 39.68 -6.18
C GLY A 838 -28.00 38.16 -6.19
N LEU A 839 -27.08 37.52 -6.94
CA LEU A 839 -26.96 36.06 -7.02
C LEU A 839 -26.52 35.40 -5.70
N LYS A 840 -25.86 36.16 -4.82
CA LYS A 840 -25.21 35.67 -3.59
C LYS A 840 -26.01 35.97 -2.31
N TYR A 841 -26.75 37.08 -2.28
CA TYR A 841 -27.48 37.57 -1.11
C TYR A 841 -28.98 37.80 -1.34
N GLY A 842 -29.48 37.61 -2.57
CA GLY A 842 -30.91 37.70 -2.88
C GLY A 842 -31.73 36.48 -2.44
N PRO A 843 -33.07 36.58 -2.41
CA PRO A 843 -33.97 35.45 -2.19
C PRO A 843 -33.71 34.31 -3.19
N GLY A 844 -33.70 33.05 -2.75
CA GLY A 844 -33.34 31.90 -3.59
C GLY A 844 -31.84 31.58 -3.64
N GLY A 845 -30.95 32.50 -3.26
CA GLY A 845 -29.49 32.28 -3.34
C GLY A 845 -28.97 31.18 -2.40
N LYS A 846 -29.59 31.04 -1.22
CA LYS A 846 -29.25 29.98 -0.24
C LYS A 846 -29.85 28.63 -0.62
N GLU A 847 -31.04 28.60 -1.22
CA GLU A 847 -31.74 27.36 -1.56
C GLU A 847 -31.20 26.69 -2.84
N LYS A 848 -30.60 27.45 -3.77
CA LYS A 848 -30.09 26.90 -5.05
C LYS A 848 -28.74 26.19 -4.98
N PHE A 849 -27.97 26.36 -3.92
CA PHE A 849 -26.60 25.83 -3.84
C PHE A 849 -26.33 25.15 -2.48
N PRO A 850 -26.91 23.95 -2.21
CA PRO A 850 -26.87 23.30 -0.89
C PRO A 850 -25.47 22.99 -0.36
N ASN A 851 -24.44 22.98 -1.22
CA ASN A 851 -23.06 22.70 -0.85
C ASN A 851 -22.37 23.86 -0.09
N TRP A 852 -23.00 25.04 0.03
CA TRP A 852 -22.46 26.19 0.77
C TRP A 852 -22.76 26.08 2.28
N LYS A 853 -21.73 26.14 3.13
CA LYS A 853 -21.92 26.11 4.60
C LYS A 853 -22.30 27.51 5.09
N CYS A 854 -23.60 27.77 5.23
CA CYS A 854 -24.13 29.01 5.81
C CYS A 854 -24.17 28.94 7.35
N ILE A 855 -23.33 29.74 8.01
CA ILE A 855 -23.30 29.87 9.47
C ILE A 855 -24.10 31.12 9.88
N PRO A 856 -25.16 31.02 10.70
CA PRO A 856 -25.87 32.19 11.24
C PRO A 856 -24.94 33.04 12.11
N SER A 857 -24.82 34.33 11.81
CA SER A 857 -23.95 35.24 12.58
C SER A 857 -24.72 35.91 13.71
N GLY A 858 -24.95 35.17 14.80
CA GLY A 858 -25.67 35.71 15.96
C GLY A 858 -25.92 34.75 17.13
N ASP A 859 -24.86 34.28 17.80
CA ASP A 859 -24.75 34.44 19.28
C ASP A 859 -23.37 34.01 19.81
N LYS A 860 -22.97 34.53 20.98
CA LYS A 860 -21.62 34.35 21.56
C LYS A 860 -21.45 33.15 22.52
N THR A 861 -22.16 32.04 22.33
CA THR A 861 -21.93 30.79 23.10
C THR A 861 -22.40 29.53 22.35
N ALA A 862 -21.48 28.73 21.79
CA ALA A 862 -21.70 27.31 21.45
C ALA A 862 -20.39 26.59 21.04
N THR A 863 -19.64 26.04 22.01
CA THR A 863 -18.58 25.05 21.76
C THR A 863 -19.02 23.67 22.25
N SER A 864 -19.82 22.97 21.44
CA SER A 864 -20.08 21.52 21.56
C SER A 864 -20.75 21.01 20.27
N SER A 865 -20.50 19.75 19.93
CA SER A 865 -21.38 18.97 19.05
C SER A 865 -22.59 18.45 19.84
N ASP A 866 -23.55 17.87 19.09
CA ASP A 866 -24.78 17.21 19.54
C ASP A 866 -25.85 18.05 20.26
N ALA A 867 -26.84 18.47 19.48
CA ALA A 867 -28.20 18.74 19.97
C ALA A 867 -29.22 18.40 18.86
N THR A 868 -30.02 17.35 19.06
CA THR A 868 -31.18 17.05 18.22
C THR A 868 -32.34 18.00 18.54
N ALA A 869 -32.78 18.77 17.54
CA ALA A 869 -33.92 19.67 17.66
C ALA A 869 -35.11 19.16 16.83
N THR A 870 -36.27 19.04 17.46
CA THR A 870 -37.51 18.60 16.81
C THR A 870 -38.07 19.67 15.86
N ARG A 871 -38.73 19.23 14.79
CA ARG A 871 -39.63 20.09 14.01
C ARG A 871 -40.84 20.41 14.88
N ASP A 872 -40.94 21.63 15.41
CA ASP A 872 -42.17 22.44 15.45
C ASP A 872 -41.94 23.79 16.16
N SER A 873 -41.51 24.80 15.41
CA SER A 873 -41.76 26.23 15.69
C SER A 873 -41.21 27.08 14.52
N VAL A 874 -41.90 28.18 14.22
CA VAL A 874 -41.46 29.17 13.21
C VAL A 874 -41.02 30.45 13.93
N PRO A 875 -39.71 30.77 13.97
CA PRO A 875 -39.24 32.08 14.37
C PRO A 875 -39.45 33.10 13.24
N THR A 876 -39.90 34.31 13.59
CA THR A 876 -40.16 35.39 12.63
C THR A 876 -38.89 36.13 12.17
N THR A 877 -39.02 36.86 11.06
CA THR A 877 -37.98 37.62 10.35
C THR A 877 -37.04 38.44 11.23
N GLY A 878 -35.77 38.01 11.31
CA GLY A 878 -34.65 38.79 11.84
C GLY A 878 -33.65 39.16 10.75
N SER A 879 -33.32 40.44 10.61
CA SER A 879 -32.53 40.99 9.48
C SER A 879 -31.01 40.94 9.71
N ILE A 880 -30.45 39.74 9.98
CA ILE A 880 -29.00 39.54 10.14
C ILE A 880 -28.52 38.43 9.18
N GLY A 881 -27.40 38.67 8.50
CA GLY A 881 -26.85 37.77 7.49
C GLY A 881 -26.31 36.45 8.06
N ALA A 882 -26.29 35.41 7.22
CA ALA A 882 -25.54 34.19 7.49
C ALA A 882 -24.29 34.18 6.61
N THR A 883 -23.14 33.86 7.19
CA THR A 883 -21.87 33.74 6.48
C THR A 883 -21.81 32.42 5.74
N CYS A 884 -22.05 32.45 4.42
CA CYS A 884 -22.06 31.27 3.56
C CYS A 884 -20.69 31.05 2.91
N ILE A 885 -20.06 29.91 3.24
CA ILE A 885 -18.72 29.54 2.78
C ILE A 885 -18.83 28.45 1.68
N PRO A 886 -18.38 28.71 0.44
CA PRO A 886 -18.39 27.71 -0.63
C PRO A 886 -17.38 26.58 -0.35
N PRO A 887 -17.57 25.36 -0.88
CA PRO A 887 -16.70 24.21 -0.61
C PRO A 887 -15.20 24.49 -0.78
N ARG A 888 -14.80 25.19 -1.84
CA ARG A 888 -13.39 25.46 -2.16
C ARG A 888 -12.70 26.39 -1.16
N ARG A 889 -13.41 27.32 -0.51
CA ARG A 889 -12.86 28.20 0.54
C ARG A 889 -12.66 27.52 1.90
N ARG A 890 -12.90 26.20 1.99
CA ARG A 890 -12.55 25.39 3.18
C ARG A 890 -11.08 24.94 3.20
N LYS A 891 -10.34 25.15 2.10
CA LYS A 891 -8.87 24.94 1.98
C LYS A 891 -8.26 26.20 1.34
N LEU A 892 -7.85 27.16 2.17
CA LEU A 892 -7.30 28.48 1.75
C LEU A 892 -5.79 28.55 2.06
N TYR A 893 -5.00 29.28 1.27
CA TYR A 893 -3.62 29.61 1.61
C TYR A 893 -3.59 30.66 2.74
N VAL A 894 -3.62 30.18 3.99
CA VAL A 894 -3.67 31.05 5.18
C VAL A 894 -2.33 31.65 5.60
N GLY A 895 -1.23 31.42 4.87
CA GLY A 895 0.14 31.73 5.31
C GLY A 895 0.40 33.17 5.81
N GLY A 896 -0.22 34.18 5.19
CA GLY A 896 -0.17 35.57 5.68
C GLY A 896 -0.99 35.79 6.96
N LEU A 897 -2.16 35.14 7.06
CA LEU A 897 -3.04 35.18 8.22
C LEU A 897 -2.45 34.43 9.43
N THR A 898 -1.69 33.36 9.21
CA THR A 898 -1.00 32.66 10.32
C THR A 898 0.05 33.56 10.97
N LYS A 899 0.87 34.27 10.16
CA LYS A 899 1.89 35.21 10.67
C LYS A 899 1.27 36.31 11.56
N LEU A 900 0.10 36.82 11.20
CA LEU A 900 -0.69 37.74 12.02
C LEU A 900 -1.03 37.17 13.40
N THR A 901 -1.44 35.90 13.47
CA THR A 901 -1.75 35.24 14.76
C THR A 901 -0.49 34.93 15.59
N SER A 902 0.65 34.64 14.95
CA SER A 902 1.92 34.36 15.64
C SER A 902 2.50 35.57 16.37
N ALA A 903 2.29 36.78 15.87
CA ALA A 903 2.82 38.02 16.46
C ALA A 903 2.18 38.41 17.82
N GLY A 904 1.12 37.71 18.25
CA GLY A 904 0.40 38.00 19.49
C GLY A 904 1.06 37.51 20.78
N THR A 905 2.20 36.81 20.72
CA THR A 905 2.81 36.17 21.91
C THR A 905 4.30 36.52 22.04
N SER A 906 4.60 37.55 22.84
CA SER A 906 5.98 37.94 23.17
C SER A 906 6.06 38.42 24.62
N SER A 907 6.72 37.65 25.47
CA SER A 907 7.04 38.03 26.86
C SER A 907 8.52 37.77 27.17
N GLU A 908 9.39 38.36 26.36
CA GLU A 908 10.83 38.48 26.66
C GLU A 908 11.22 39.95 26.80
N SER A 909 12.32 40.20 27.49
CA SER A 909 12.91 41.54 27.66
C SER A 909 14.43 41.44 27.72
N PRO A 910 15.15 41.97 26.73
CA PRO A 910 16.56 42.28 26.83
C PRO A 910 16.82 43.79 26.91
N GLN A 911 17.95 44.17 27.51
CA GLN A 911 18.39 45.57 27.61
C GLN A 911 19.36 45.95 26.48
N GLY A 912 19.15 47.14 25.91
CA GLY A 912 20.21 48.11 25.58
C GLY A 912 21.41 47.67 24.73
N GLY A 913 21.35 47.98 23.43
CA GLY A 913 22.49 48.13 22.53
C GLY A 913 22.07 49.04 21.36
N SER A 914 22.97 49.90 20.85
CA SER A 914 22.59 50.93 19.87
C SER A 914 23.58 51.00 18.71
N GLU A 915 23.07 50.88 17.49
CA GLU A 915 23.25 51.82 16.37
C GLU A 915 22.38 51.38 15.17
N SER A 916 22.27 52.20 14.13
CA SER A 916 21.50 51.93 12.91
C SER A 916 22.17 52.58 11.71
N PRO A 917 21.94 52.08 10.48
CA PRO A 917 20.97 52.81 9.65
C PRO A 917 20.09 51.94 8.72
N GLN A 918 18.82 52.34 8.66
CA GLN A 918 17.99 52.55 7.46
C GLN A 918 18.33 51.78 6.16
N ASP A 919 17.37 50.99 5.66
CA ASP A 919 16.45 51.54 4.65
C ASP A 919 15.10 50.79 4.62
N SER A 920 13.99 51.51 4.39
CA SER A 920 12.63 50.94 4.25
C SER A 920 11.65 51.98 3.69
N PRO A 921 10.85 51.67 2.65
CA PRO A 921 9.86 52.60 2.11
C PRO A 921 8.72 52.95 3.10
N PRO A 922 8.10 54.14 3.00
CA PRO A 922 7.07 54.59 3.92
C PRO A 922 5.73 53.86 3.72
N ALA A 923 4.95 53.74 4.80
CA ALA A 923 3.62 53.14 4.78
C ALA A 923 2.60 54.02 4.01
N THR A 924 1.91 53.43 3.02
CA THR A 924 0.84 54.11 2.28
C THR A 924 -0.45 54.07 3.09
N SER A 925 -0.96 55.24 3.46
CA SER A 925 -2.20 55.38 4.24
C SER A 925 -3.46 55.20 3.39
N SER A 926 -4.26 54.18 3.70
CA SER A 926 -5.67 54.08 3.27
C SER A 926 -6.56 53.76 4.48
N GLU A 927 -7.12 54.81 5.09
CA GLU A 927 -8.01 54.66 6.25
C GLU A 927 -9.31 53.94 5.85
N SER A 928 -9.56 52.78 6.44
CA SER A 928 -10.83 52.05 6.33
C SER A 928 -11.54 52.04 7.68
N PRO A 929 -12.80 52.52 7.78
CA PRO A 929 -13.49 52.60 9.06
C PRO A 929 -13.79 51.21 9.62
N ASN A 930 -13.09 50.83 10.69
CA ASN A 930 -13.17 49.57 11.43
C ASN A 930 -12.49 48.34 10.76
N GLY A 931 -11.40 48.53 10.02
CA GLY A 931 -10.53 47.44 9.55
C GLY A 931 -9.09 47.58 10.03
N ASP A 932 -8.49 46.48 10.50
CA ASP A 932 -7.04 46.42 10.81
C ASP A 932 -6.23 46.44 9.49
N PRO A 933 -5.31 47.40 9.28
CA PRO A 933 -4.50 47.48 8.06
C PRO A 933 -3.69 46.21 7.78
N LEU A 934 -3.20 45.53 8.82
CA LEU A 934 -2.39 44.31 8.67
C LEU A 934 -3.24 43.15 8.15
N LEU A 935 -4.50 43.04 8.60
CA LEU A 935 -5.44 42.02 8.13
C LEU A 935 -5.78 42.21 6.65
N LEU A 936 -5.92 43.47 6.20
CA LEU A 936 -6.13 43.79 4.79
C LEU A 936 -4.92 43.42 3.94
N THR A 937 -3.71 43.77 4.38
CA THR A 937 -2.46 43.40 3.69
C THR A 937 -2.31 41.88 3.58
N ALA A 938 -2.43 41.14 4.69
CA ALA A 938 -2.31 39.69 4.69
C ALA A 938 -3.37 38.98 3.81
N PHE A 939 -4.60 39.52 3.74
CA PHE A 939 -5.63 39.02 2.84
C PHE A 939 -5.29 39.27 1.36
N VAL A 940 -4.77 40.46 1.03
CA VAL A 940 -4.33 40.81 -0.33
C VAL A 940 -3.12 39.97 -0.75
N GLU A 941 -2.16 39.74 0.14
CA GLU A 941 -1.00 38.87 -0.10
C GLU A 941 -1.42 37.42 -0.38
N SER A 942 -2.25 36.81 0.48
CA SER A 942 -2.77 35.46 0.24
C SER A 942 -3.54 35.36 -1.08
N ALA A 943 -4.39 36.35 -1.39
CA ALA A 943 -5.16 36.36 -2.64
C ALA A 943 -4.26 36.53 -3.89
N ALA A 944 -3.19 37.32 -3.80
CA ALA A 944 -2.22 37.49 -4.87
C ALA A 944 -1.42 36.20 -5.13
N VAL A 945 -0.99 35.51 -4.07
CA VAL A 945 -0.28 34.21 -4.15
C VAL A 945 -1.18 33.13 -4.77
N GLU A 946 -2.44 33.01 -4.32
CA GLU A 946 -3.39 32.07 -4.92
C GLU A 946 -3.65 32.39 -6.41
N THR A 947 -3.80 33.67 -6.77
CA THR A 947 -4.02 34.10 -8.16
C THR A 947 -2.80 33.82 -9.05
N PHE A 948 -1.58 33.99 -8.52
CA PHE A 948 -0.34 33.69 -9.23
C PHE A 948 -0.22 32.20 -9.57
N PHE A 949 -0.40 31.30 -8.60
CA PHE A 949 -0.35 29.85 -8.84
C PHE A 949 -1.51 29.35 -9.70
N LEU A 950 -2.70 29.96 -9.59
CA LEU A 950 -3.83 29.67 -10.47
C LEU A 950 -3.49 30.03 -11.93
N TRP A 951 -2.85 31.17 -12.17
CA TRP A 951 -2.39 31.59 -13.50
C TRP A 951 -1.27 30.71 -14.04
N ASP A 952 -0.31 30.31 -13.21
CA ASP A 952 0.78 29.42 -13.62
C ASP A 952 0.27 28.05 -14.07
N ARG A 953 -0.66 27.44 -13.30
CA ARG A 953 -1.30 26.19 -13.72
C ARG A 953 -2.16 26.38 -14.97
N TYR A 954 -2.91 27.49 -15.08
CA TYR A 954 -3.71 27.79 -16.29
C TYR A 954 -2.85 27.88 -17.55
N LYS A 955 -1.66 28.53 -17.50
CA LYS A 955 -0.71 28.56 -18.62
C LYS A 955 -0.27 27.15 -19.04
N LYS A 956 0.06 26.29 -18.07
CA LYS A 956 0.47 24.89 -18.32
C LYS A 956 -0.66 24.07 -18.94
N GLU A 957 -1.87 24.13 -18.35
CA GLU A 957 -3.07 23.47 -18.88
C GLU A 957 -3.42 23.94 -20.30
N TRP A 958 -3.29 25.25 -20.59
CA TRP A 958 -3.58 25.83 -21.89
C TRP A 958 -2.56 25.45 -22.97
N ALA A 959 -1.26 25.48 -22.63
CA ALA A 959 -0.19 25.09 -23.56
C ALA A 959 -0.31 23.61 -23.97
N LEU A 960 -0.61 22.71 -23.03
CA LEU A 960 -0.87 21.29 -23.31
C LEU A 960 -2.08 21.10 -24.23
N LYS A 961 -3.18 21.82 -23.99
CA LYS A 961 -4.37 21.78 -24.86
C LYS A 961 -4.07 22.30 -26.28
N LYS A 962 -3.29 23.38 -26.41
CA LYS A 962 -2.92 23.94 -27.71
C LYS A 962 -1.95 23.07 -28.50
N ALA A 963 -0.99 22.42 -27.83
CA ALA A 963 -0.15 21.40 -28.46
C ALA A 963 -1.01 20.24 -29.01
N ALA A 964 -1.91 19.69 -28.20
CA ALA A 964 -2.79 18.60 -28.60
C ALA A 964 -3.79 18.98 -29.73
N GLU A 965 -4.16 20.25 -29.87
CA GLU A 965 -4.90 20.75 -31.05
C GLU A 965 -4.00 20.85 -32.29
N GLN A 966 -2.80 21.44 -32.17
CA GLN A 966 -1.87 21.60 -33.29
C GLN A 966 -1.35 20.26 -33.84
N GLU A 967 -1.13 19.27 -32.99
CA GLU A 967 -0.76 17.91 -33.42
C GLU A 967 -1.88 17.21 -34.20
N ARG A 968 -3.15 17.43 -33.81
CA ARG A 968 -4.32 16.89 -34.54
C ARG A 968 -4.51 17.53 -35.91
N GLU A 969 -4.16 18.81 -36.07
CA GLU A 969 -4.32 19.52 -37.35
C GLU A 969 -3.11 19.36 -38.29
N ASN A 970 -1.88 19.31 -37.77
CA ASN A 970 -0.65 19.40 -38.58
C ASN A 970 0.34 18.22 -38.41
N GLY A 971 0.12 17.30 -37.47
CA GLY A 971 0.91 16.06 -37.36
C GLY A 971 2.40 16.23 -37.03
N LEU A 972 2.79 17.35 -36.41
CA LEU A 972 4.18 17.63 -36.02
C LEU A 972 4.24 18.08 -34.55
N VAL A 973 5.12 17.47 -33.77
CA VAL A 973 5.37 17.84 -32.36
C VAL A 973 5.93 19.26 -32.29
N THR A 974 5.36 20.10 -31.44
CA THR A 974 5.72 21.51 -31.29
C THR A 974 6.42 21.81 -29.95
N ASP A 975 7.38 22.72 -29.96
CA ASP A 975 8.01 23.25 -28.74
C ASP A 975 7.01 24.14 -27.99
N THR A 976 6.58 23.69 -26.81
CA THR A 976 5.56 24.37 -26.00
C THR A 976 6.10 25.53 -25.15
N SER A 977 7.42 25.76 -25.14
CA SER A 977 8.08 26.79 -24.31
C SER A 977 7.81 28.24 -24.75
N THR A 978 7.27 28.43 -25.95
CA THR A 978 6.86 29.73 -26.52
C THR A 978 5.38 30.05 -26.26
N LEU A 979 4.49 29.08 -26.42
CA LEU A 979 3.03 29.21 -26.19
C LEU A 979 2.68 29.76 -24.80
N GLY A 980 3.41 29.34 -23.77
CA GLY A 980 3.26 29.87 -22.40
C GLY A 980 3.67 31.34 -22.23
N LYS A 981 4.42 31.92 -23.17
CA LYS A 981 4.82 33.34 -23.20
C LYS A 981 3.80 34.19 -23.94
N GLU A 982 3.29 33.73 -25.08
CA GLU A 982 2.22 34.42 -25.83
C GLU A 982 1.00 34.70 -24.93
N LEU A 983 0.55 33.70 -24.17
CA LEU A 983 -0.55 33.85 -23.21
C LEU A 983 -0.22 34.81 -22.05
N GLN A 984 1.07 34.88 -21.65
CA GLN A 984 1.56 35.79 -20.62
C GLN A 984 1.64 37.25 -21.12
N GLU A 985 1.94 37.45 -22.40
CA GLU A 985 1.91 38.74 -23.11
C GLU A 985 0.47 39.21 -23.34
N GLU A 986 -0.47 38.31 -23.67
CA GLU A 986 -1.90 38.64 -23.72
C GLU A 986 -2.38 39.20 -22.36
N LEU A 987 -2.02 38.54 -21.24
CA LEU A 987 -2.36 39.05 -19.90
C LEU A 987 -1.73 40.43 -19.63
N GLN A 988 -0.46 40.63 -19.99
CA GLN A 988 0.22 41.92 -19.83
C GLN A 988 -0.38 43.03 -20.69
N SER A 989 -0.98 42.70 -21.84
CA SER A 989 -1.77 43.64 -22.66
C SER A 989 -3.15 43.98 -22.08
N GLY A 990 -3.55 43.36 -20.95
CA GLY A 990 -4.85 43.51 -20.32
C GLY A 990 -5.94 42.57 -20.88
N LYS A 991 -5.58 41.64 -21.77
CA LYS A 991 -6.49 40.67 -22.40
C LYS A 991 -6.51 39.37 -21.60
N ILE A 992 -7.47 39.24 -20.68
CA ILE A 992 -7.59 38.06 -19.80
C ILE A 992 -8.47 36.98 -20.47
N PRO A 993 -8.02 35.72 -20.59
CA PRO A 993 -8.83 34.63 -21.12
C PRO A 993 -10.12 34.40 -20.34
N ASN A 994 -11.25 34.21 -21.05
CA ASN A 994 -12.58 34.05 -20.44
C ASN A 994 -12.66 32.88 -19.45
N ASP A 995 -11.95 31.78 -19.70
CA ASP A 995 -11.97 30.62 -18.80
C ASP A 995 -11.14 30.88 -17.54
N PHE A 996 -10.04 31.64 -17.64
CA PHE A 996 -9.31 32.09 -16.47
C PHE A 996 -10.12 33.12 -15.66
N LEU A 997 -10.84 34.04 -16.33
CA LEU A 997 -11.80 34.93 -15.67
C LEU A 997 -12.85 34.14 -14.88
N ARG A 998 -13.41 33.06 -15.45
CA ARG A 998 -14.32 32.16 -14.70
C ARG A 998 -13.63 31.55 -13.48
N GLN A 999 -12.40 31.05 -13.62
CA GLN A 999 -11.64 30.51 -12.48
C GLN A 999 -11.40 31.56 -11.38
N MET A 1000 -11.04 32.80 -11.74
CA MET A 1000 -10.89 33.93 -10.81
C MET A 1000 -12.20 34.30 -10.11
N PHE A 1001 -13.33 34.33 -10.83
CA PHE A 1001 -14.65 34.60 -10.23
C PHE A 1001 -15.04 33.54 -9.19
N TYR A 1002 -14.64 32.27 -9.37
CA TYR A 1002 -14.91 31.21 -8.39
C TYR A 1002 -13.91 31.16 -7.21
N THR A 1003 -12.75 31.83 -7.29
CA THR A 1003 -11.80 31.95 -6.17
C THR A 1003 -12.02 33.23 -5.36
N LEU A 1004 -12.01 34.40 -6.02
CA LEU A 1004 -12.09 35.73 -5.38
C LEU A 1004 -13.52 36.15 -4.98
N GLY A 1005 -14.53 35.62 -5.68
CA GLY A 1005 -15.91 35.39 -5.20
C GLY A 1005 -16.82 36.58 -4.95
#